data_AF-A0A1Q7GSW9-F1
#
_entry.id   AF-A0A1Q7GSW9-F1
#
_cell.length_a   1.000
_cell.length_b   1.000
_cell.length_c   1.000
_cell.angle_alpha   90.00
_cell.angle_beta   90.00
_cell.angle_gamma   90.00
#
_symmetry.space_group_name_H-M   'P 1'
#
loop_
_entity.id
_entity.type
_entity.pdbx_description
1 polymer ?
#
loop_
_entity_poly.entity_id
_entity_poly.type
_entity_poly.pdbx_seq_one_letter_code
_entity_poly.pdbx_strand_id
1 'polypeptide(L)'
;MKRVEKNFAGRTLKIESGRLAKQAAGSCLLQFGETVVLAAVTVSENVANLPYFPLTVEYREKAYAAGKIPGGFLKREGRPSDEEVTSARVIDRSVRPLFPEGFKNEVQVFVYVLSADQENDADVLGVTAASTALSLSKVPWNGPIAAVRVGRVEGAWILNPTFQQLEFSDVDLTVSGSRDSIVMVEGGALELTEAEIIKALEVAHKGIKELLDVADEVVEAVRQPKMEWVKAELPADLVARVKALAEDKVTEALTLAVKAERTQALSAIKSTIVEQLAEEFPDKLREIAEVIEGIEYDTMRDRVLTAGERVDGRDLDTVRPITCEVGWLPRTHGSALFTRGQTQALASVTLGTTDDEQRIDSIDVAQETTKSFMLHYNFPPFSTGEVKPVRGTSRREIGHGALAERALQAVLPPYEQFPYTIRIVSEILESNGSSSMATVCSGSLALMDAGVPVKSACAGVAMGLITEGGRTAILTDILGAEDHLGDMDFKVAGTRDGVTSIQMDIKVERLDWSVISQALEKARKARVHILDIMQQAMPHPRSQLSKYAPRIITIQIRPDKIGDLIGPKGKTIRGIQEQTGAEINVDDSGLVTIAGVGEAAERARDMVSGIVQEPEVGKVYEGVVKSTTAFGAFVEIIPGVEGLLHISELQHGRTEKTEDVVKKGDHLKVKLLEVDERGRMRLSRKALLER
;
A
#
# COMPACT_ATOMS: atom_id res chain seq x y z
N MET A 1 12.01 -31.63 -24.63
CA MET A 1 12.10 -30.16 -24.48
C MET A 1 11.18 -29.55 -25.51
N LYS A 2 10.31 -28.62 -25.12
CA LYS A 2 9.43 -27.87 -26.02
C LYS A 2 9.61 -26.39 -25.72
N ARG A 3 9.67 -25.59 -26.78
CA ARG A 3 9.74 -24.13 -26.74
C ARG A 3 8.76 -23.57 -27.76
N VAL A 4 8.04 -22.53 -27.38
CA VAL A 4 7.16 -21.74 -28.24
C VAL A 4 7.59 -20.28 -28.13
N GLU A 5 7.56 -19.56 -29.24
CA GLU A 5 7.94 -18.16 -29.34
C GLU A 5 6.91 -17.42 -30.18
N LYS A 6 6.34 -16.34 -29.64
CA LYS A 6 5.29 -15.52 -30.25
C LYS A 6 5.53 -14.05 -29.93
N ASN A 7 4.81 -13.16 -30.60
CA ASN A 7 4.69 -11.77 -30.15
C ASN A 7 3.43 -11.67 -29.27
N PHE A 8 3.53 -10.99 -28.14
CA PHE A 8 2.42 -10.65 -27.26
C PHE A 8 2.59 -9.21 -26.80
N ALA A 9 1.53 -8.40 -26.86
CA ALA A 9 1.56 -7.00 -26.43
C ALA A 9 2.79 -6.21 -26.96
N GLY A 10 3.15 -6.44 -28.23
CA GLY A 10 4.25 -5.77 -28.92
C GLY A 10 5.66 -6.33 -28.66
N ARG A 11 5.82 -7.28 -27.75
CA ARG A 11 7.12 -7.84 -27.34
C ARG A 11 7.21 -9.34 -27.58
N THR A 12 8.42 -9.86 -27.62
CA THR A 12 8.66 -11.31 -27.77
C THR A 12 8.32 -12.04 -26.48
N LEU A 13 7.44 -13.03 -26.56
CA LEU A 13 7.09 -13.97 -25.51
C LEU A 13 7.64 -15.35 -25.86
N LYS A 14 8.35 -15.99 -24.94
CA LYS A 14 8.84 -17.37 -25.07
C LYS A 14 8.41 -18.18 -23.86
N ILE A 15 7.83 -19.35 -24.11
CA ILE A 15 7.49 -20.34 -23.09
C ILE A 15 8.27 -21.62 -23.40
N GLU A 16 8.98 -22.13 -22.40
CA GLU A 16 9.85 -23.30 -22.53
C GLU A 16 9.68 -24.27 -21.36
N SER A 17 9.65 -25.57 -21.66
CA SER A 17 9.71 -26.62 -20.66
C SER A 17 10.58 -27.83 -21.06
N GLY A 18 11.05 -28.57 -20.06
CA GLY A 18 11.84 -29.79 -20.18
C GLY A 18 13.36 -29.60 -20.21
N ARG A 19 13.87 -28.36 -20.13
CA ARG A 19 15.31 -28.08 -20.00
C ARG A 19 15.77 -27.87 -18.56
N LEU A 20 15.00 -27.11 -17.77
CA LEU A 20 15.35 -26.68 -16.40
C LEU A 20 14.46 -27.34 -15.35
N ALA A 21 14.97 -27.46 -14.12
CA ALA A 21 14.26 -28.00 -12.96
C ALA A 21 13.59 -29.37 -13.20
N LYS A 22 14.27 -30.28 -13.91
CA LYS A 22 13.72 -31.56 -14.40
C LYS A 22 13.24 -32.54 -13.31
N GLN A 23 13.62 -32.32 -12.06
CA GLN A 23 13.17 -33.13 -10.92
C GLN A 23 11.86 -32.63 -10.32
N ALA A 24 11.41 -31.42 -10.66
CA ALA A 24 10.10 -30.92 -10.27
C ALA A 24 9.00 -31.73 -10.96
N ALA A 25 7.81 -31.77 -10.35
CA ALA A 25 6.64 -32.40 -10.96
C ALA A 25 6.25 -31.67 -12.26
N GLY A 26 6.42 -30.34 -12.30
CA GLY A 26 6.33 -29.54 -13.51
C GLY A 26 7.22 -28.31 -13.42
N SER A 27 7.70 -27.81 -14.56
CA SER A 27 8.49 -26.59 -14.63
C SER A 27 8.23 -25.81 -15.91
N CYS A 28 8.33 -24.49 -15.83
CA CYS A 28 8.14 -23.58 -16.96
C CYS A 28 9.14 -22.41 -16.86
N LEU A 29 9.90 -22.19 -17.93
CA LEU A 29 10.68 -20.97 -18.12
C LEU A 29 9.88 -20.06 -19.06
N LEU A 30 9.49 -18.89 -18.57
CA LEU A 30 8.76 -17.88 -19.34
C LEU A 30 9.66 -16.64 -19.48
N GLN A 31 9.80 -16.17 -20.71
CA GLN A 31 10.51 -14.93 -21.03
C GLN A 31 9.56 -13.98 -21.76
N PHE A 32 9.55 -12.72 -21.34
CA PHE A 32 8.82 -11.63 -21.99
C PHE A 32 9.76 -10.44 -22.13
N GLY A 33 10.08 -10.03 -23.37
CA GLY A 33 11.23 -9.15 -23.60
C GLY A 33 12.52 -9.83 -23.15
N GLU A 34 13.25 -9.21 -22.23
CA GLU A 34 14.45 -9.76 -21.60
C GLU A 34 14.23 -10.14 -20.12
N THR A 35 13.04 -9.88 -19.57
CA THR A 35 12.60 -10.42 -18.27
C THR A 35 12.32 -11.92 -18.37
N VAL A 36 12.91 -12.70 -17.46
CA VAL A 36 12.87 -14.18 -17.46
C VAL A 36 12.47 -14.69 -16.08
N VAL A 37 11.44 -15.52 -16.05
CA VAL A 37 10.92 -16.15 -14.83
C VAL A 37 10.92 -17.68 -14.97
N LEU A 38 11.38 -18.37 -13.93
CA LEU A 38 11.30 -19.83 -13.81
C LEU A 38 10.28 -20.21 -12.74
N ALA A 39 9.25 -20.95 -13.12
CA ALA A 39 8.34 -21.60 -12.19
C ALA A 39 8.65 -23.10 -12.08
N ALA A 40 8.60 -23.64 -10.86
CA ALA A 40 8.75 -25.06 -10.57
C ALA A 40 7.71 -25.50 -9.53
N VAL A 41 7.06 -26.63 -9.79
CA VAL A 41 5.99 -27.20 -8.97
C VAL A 41 6.43 -28.56 -8.45
N THR A 42 6.28 -28.78 -7.15
CA THR A 42 6.45 -30.09 -6.51
C THR A 42 5.17 -30.50 -5.80
N VAL A 43 4.96 -31.81 -5.67
CA VAL A 43 3.83 -32.39 -4.95
C VAL A 43 4.28 -33.61 -4.16
N SER A 44 3.78 -33.74 -2.94
CA SER A 44 3.97 -34.93 -2.10
C SER A 44 3.08 -36.07 -2.58
N GLU A 45 3.57 -37.32 -2.51
CA GLU A 45 2.72 -38.50 -2.71
C GLU A 45 1.76 -38.73 -1.52
N ASN A 46 2.12 -38.21 -0.35
CA ASN A 46 1.34 -38.41 0.87
C ASN A 46 0.26 -37.34 1.02
N VAL A 47 -0.93 -37.77 1.39
CA VAL A 47 -2.03 -36.90 1.80
C VAL A 47 -1.72 -36.33 3.19
N ALA A 48 -1.75 -35.01 3.35
CA ALA A 48 -1.52 -34.37 4.64
C ALA A 48 -2.71 -34.58 5.59
N ASN A 49 -2.43 -34.75 6.88
CA ASN A 49 -3.46 -34.78 7.93
C ASN A 49 -3.78 -33.37 8.47
N LEU A 50 -3.55 -32.34 7.67
CA LEU A 50 -3.87 -30.96 8.05
C LEU A 50 -5.36 -30.67 7.81
N PRO A 51 -5.97 -29.78 8.60
CA PRO A 51 -7.38 -29.40 8.42
C PRO A 51 -7.60 -28.53 7.17
N TYR A 52 -6.54 -28.17 6.43
CA TYR A 52 -6.59 -27.34 5.22
C TYR A 52 -5.69 -27.92 4.12
N PHE A 53 -5.88 -27.45 2.89
CA PHE A 53 -5.02 -27.79 1.74
C PHE A 53 -3.65 -27.07 1.86
N PRO A 54 -2.54 -27.81 2.03
CA PRO A 54 -1.22 -27.22 2.20
C PRO A 54 -0.59 -26.87 0.84
N LEU A 55 -0.95 -25.69 0.34
CA LEU A 55 -0.29 -25.04 -0.79
C LEU A 55 0.64 -23.94 -0.29
N THR A 56 1.91 -24.03 -0.67
CA THR A 56 2.93 -23.01 -0.43
C THR A 56 3.37 -22.41 -1.75
N VAL A 57 3.28 -21.09 -1.86
CA VAL A 57 3.74 -20.32 -3.02
C VAL A 57 4.83 -19.36 -2.58
N GLU A 58 5.99 -19.46 -3.24
CA GLU A 58 7.15 -18.59 -3.03
C GLU A 58 7.50 -17.89 -4.34
N TYR A 59 7.62 -16.57 -4.29
CA TYR A 59 8.11 -15.75 -5.39
C TYR A 59 9.39 -15.07 -4.90
N ARG A 60 10.51 -15.29 -5.59
CA ARG A 60 11.80 -14.72 -5.20
C ARG A 60 12.47 -14.00 -6.34
N GLU A 61 12.83 -12.77 -6.05
CA GLU A 61 13.68 -11.93 -6.88
C GLU A 61 15.13 -12.24 -6.56
N LYS A 62 15.95 -12.33 -7.60
CA LYS A 62 17.39 -12.54 -7.46
C LYS A 62 18.08 -11.25 -7.82
N ALA A 63 18.94 -10.73 -6.96
CA ALA A 63 19.61 -9.46 -7.25
C ALA A 63 20.43 -9.53 -8.54
N TYR A 64 20.97 -10.71 -8.87
CA TYR A 64 21.66 -10.95 -10.12
C TYR A 64 20.77 -10.80 -11.36
N ALA A 65 19.43 -10.89 -11.23
CA ALA A 65 18.50 -10.69 -12.34
C ALA A 65 18.64 -9.30 -12.96
N ALA A 66 19.01 -8.30 -12.14
CA ALA A 66 19.34 -6.95 -12.57
C ALA A 66 20.86 -6.65 -12.53
N GLY A 67 21.71 -7.68 -12.43
CA GLY A 67 23.15 -7.51 -12.32
C GLY A 67 23.63 -6.86 -11.01
N LYS A 68 22.81 -6.88 -9.96
CA LYS A 68 23.11 -6.23 -8.66
C LYS A 68 23.68 -7.20 -7.64
N ILE A 69 24.46 -6.64 -6.70
CA ILE A 69 24.80 -7.29 -5.42
C ILE A 69 23.85 -6.71 -4.36
N PRO A 70 23.17 -7.53 -3.53
CA PRO A 70 22.24 -7.01 -2.52
C PRO A 70 22.84 -5.93 -1.60
N GLY A 71 22.09 -4.87 -1.31
CA GLY A 71 22.59 -3.73 -0.52
C GLY A 71 22.98 -4.06 0.93
N GLY A 72 22.28 -5.01 1.57
CA GLY A 72 22.45 -5.36 2.98
C GLY A 72 23.85 -5.87 3.37
N PHE A 73 24.16 -5.89 4.68
CA PHE A 73 25.48 -6.26 5.21
C PHE A 73 25.98 -7.64 4.75
N LEU A 74 25.07 -8.61 4.64
CA LEU A 74 25.39 -9.99 4.26
C LEU A 74 25.63 -10.19 2.76
N LYS A 75 25.30 -9.19 1.91
CA LYS A 75 25.41 -9.27 0.44
C LYS A 75 24.75 -10.52 -0.16
N ARG A 76 23.61 -10.91 0.41
CA ARG A 76 22.80 -12.08 0.04
C ARG A 76 21.32 -11.78 0.25
N GLU A 77 20.45 -12.33 -0.61
CA GLU A 77 19.01 -12.23 -0.44
C GLU A 77 18.56 -12.83 0.90
N GLY A 78 17.79 -12.06 1.67
CA GLY A 78 17.34 -12.42 3.01
C GLY A 78 15.86 -12.77 3.06
N ARG A 79 15.18 -12.24 4.09
CA ARG A 79 13.72 -12.32 4.19
C ARG A 79 13.06 -11.78 2.92
N PRO A 80 11.91 -12.33 2.50
CA PRO A 80 11.15 -11.78 1.39
C PRO A 80 10.86 -10.28 1.57
N SER A 81 10.96 -9.50 0.50
CA SER A 81 10.45 -8.12 0.44
C SER A 81 8.92 -8.10 0.43
N ASP A 82 8.31 -6.93 0.66
CA ASP A 82 6.86 -6.78 0.57
C ASP A 82 6.35 -7.06 -0.85
N GLU A 83 7.14 -6.72 -1.87
CA GLU A 83 6.85 -7.02 -3.28
C GLU A 83 6.90 -8.52 -3.56
N GLU A 84 7.93 -9.22 -3.08
CA GLU A 84 8.02 -10.68 -3.20
C GLU A 84 6.83 -11.38 -2.51
N VAL A 85 6.40 -10.85 -1.35
CA VAL A 85 5.24 -11.38 -0.62
C VAL A 85 3.93 -11.15 -1.36
N THR A 86 3.71 -9.95 -1.91
CA THR A 86 2.48 -9.59 -2.62
C THR A 86 2.40 -10.32 -3.96
N SER A 87 3.49 -10.41 -4.73
CA SER A 87 3.60 -11.24 -5.94
C SER A 87 3.30 -12.71 -5.65
N ALA A 88 3.87 -13.28 -4.59
CA ALA A 88 3.57 -14.65 -4.18
C ALA A 88 2.09 -14.84 -3.78
N ARG A 89 1.43 -13.80 -3.24
CA ARG A 89 0.00 -13.84 -2.90
C ARG A 89 -0.88 -13.76 -4.15
N VAL A 90 -0.52 -12.94 -5.12
CA VAL A 90 -1.20 -12.86 -6.42
C VAL A 90 -1.21 -14.23 -7.11
N ILE A 91 -0.07 -14.93 -7.10
CA ILE A 91 0.03 -16.29 -7.63
C ILE A 91 -0.84 -17.26 -6.82
N ASP A 92 -0.73 -17.28 -5.48
CA ASP A 92 -1.52 -18.16 -4.61
C ASP A 92 -3.03 -17.99 -4.82
N ARG A 93 -3.53 -16.75 -4.74
CA ARG A 93 -4.94 -16.40 -4.95
C ARG A 93 -5.45 -16.83 -6.32
N SER A 94 -4.61 -16.74 -7.34
CA SER A 94 -4.95 -17.14 -8.70
C SER A 94 -5.06 -18.67 -8.86
N VAL A 95 -4.13 -19.45 -8.29
CA VAL A 95 -4.07 -20.90 -8.54
C VAL A 95 -4.85 -21.74 -7.54
N ARG A 96 -5.01 -21.27 -6.29
CA ARG A 96 -5.61 -22.02 -5.18
C ARG A 96 -7.06 -22.49 -5.45
N PRO A 97 -7.97 -21.67 -6.01
CA PRO A 97 -9.36 -22.08 -6.21
C PRO A 97 -9.51 -23.24 -7.22
N LEU A 98 -8.50 -23.47 -8.05
CA LEU A 98 -8.54 -24.44 -9.13
C LEU A 98 -8.03 -25.83 -8.72
N PHE A 99 -7.65 -26.02 -7.45
CA PHE A 99 -7.38 -27.35 -6.92
C PHE A 99 -8.70 -28.05 -6.58
N PRO A 100 -8.85 -29.36 -6.89
CA PRO A 100 -10.05 -30.10 -6.54
C PRO A 100 -10.36 -30.04 -5.04
N GLU A 101 -11.63 -29.87 -4.71
CA GLU A 101 -12.11 -29.83 -3.34
C GLU A 101 -11.74 -31.11 -2.59
N GLY A 102 -11.12 -30.97 -1.41
CA GLY A 102 -10.63 -32.11 -0.62
C GLY A 102 -9.23 -32.60 -0.99
N PHE A 103 -8.58 -32.03 -2.02
CA PHE A 103 -7.18 -32.33 -2.32
C PHE A 103 -6.27 -31.85 -1.18
N LYS A 104 -5.49 -32.76 -0.59
CA LYS A 104 -4.68 -32.49 0.62
C LYS A 104 -3.22 -32.93 0.51
N ASN A 105 -2.76 -33.33 -0.67
CA ASN A 105 -1.32 -33.54 -0.89
C ASN A 105 -0.62 -32.18 -0.83
N GLU A 106 0.53 -32.12 -0.15
CA GLU A 106 1.31 -30.88 -0.09
C GLU A 106 1.82 -30.49 -1.47
N VAL A 107 1.58 -29.24 -1.87
CA VAL A 107 2.03 -28.66 -3.14
C VAL A 107 2.90 -27.44 -2.84
N GLN A 108 4.06 -27.37 -3.49
CA GLN A 108 4.91 -26.18 -3.45
C GLN A 108 5.11 -25.63 -4.85
N VAL A 109 4.94 -24.31 -4.97
CA VAL A 109 5.16 -23.56 -6.20
C VAL A 109 6.25 -22.53 -5.93
N PHE A 110 7.38 -22.66 -6.61
CA PHE A 110 8.47 -21.70 -6.55
C PHE A 110 8.56 -20.94 -7.87
N VAL A 111 8.63 -19.63 -7.78
CA VAL A 111 8.83 -18.72 -8.90
C VAL A 111 10.08 -17.89 -8.66
N TYR A 112 11.04 -17.95 -9.58
CA TYR A 112 12.28 -17.18 -9.53
C TYR A 112 12.37 -16.21 -10.69
N VAL A 113 12.60 -14.93 -10.40
CA VAL A 113 13.01 -13.95 -11.40
C VAL A 113 14.51 -14.13 -11.65
N LEU A 114 14.86 -14.57 -12.85
CA LEU A 114 16.24 -14.90 -13.24
C LEU A 114 16.91 -13.79 -14.05
N SER A 115 16.11 -12.97 -14.73
CA SER A 115 16.53 -11.80 -15.51
C SER A 115 15.43 -10.76 -15.41
N ALA A 116 15.79 -9.50 -15.20
CA ALA A 116 14.88 -8.37 -15.16
C ALA A 116 15.43 -7.28 -16.09
N ASP A 117 14.63 -6.89 -17.07
CA ASP A 117 15.05 -5.95 -18.10
C ASP A 117 14.76 -4.48 -17.78
N GLN A 118 14.20 -4.21 -16.59
CA GLN A 118 13.86 -2.87 -16.11
C GLN A 118 12.84 -2.15 -17.01
N GLU A 119 12.11 -2.92 -17.81
CA GLU A 119 10.96 -2.44 -18.58
C GLU A 119 9.70 -3.22 -18.20
N ASN A 120 9.81 -4.55 -18.04
CA ASN A 120 8.69 -5.45 -17.88
C ASN A 120 8.61 -6.01 -16.45
N ASP A 121 7.47 -5.77 -15.79
CA ASP A 121 7.14 -6.37 -14.51
C ASP A 121 7.02 -7.90 -14.62
N ALA A 122 7.61 -8.61 -13.67
CA ALA A 122 7.72 -10.06 -13.64
C ALA A 122 6.55 -10.75 -12.91
N ASP A 123 5.73 -10.01 -12.15
CA ASP A 123 4.67 -10.56 -11.31
C ASP A 123 3.62 -11.38 -12.11
N VAL A 124 3.05 -10.81 -13.17
CA VAL A 124 2.05 -11.43 -14.05
C VAL A 124 2.63 -12.57 -14.87
N LEU A 125 3.94 -12.50 -15.17
CA LEU A 125 4.68 -13.58 -15.80
C LEU A 125 4.80 -14.76 -14.84
N GLY A 126 5.02 -14.49 -13.54
CA GLY A 126 5.05 -15.47 -12.47
C GLY A 126 3.78 -16.29 -12.38
N VAL A 127 2.61 -15.65 -12.48
CA VAL A 127 1.30 -16.36 -12.50
C VAL A 127 1.20 -17.29 -13.71
N THR A 128 1.51 -16.78 -14.91
CA THR A 128 1.40 -17.54 -16.16
C THR A 128 2.39 -18.70 -16.19
N ALA A 129 3.62 -18.50 -15.69
CA ALA A 129 4.63 -19.54 -15.56
C ALA A 129 4.23 -20.62 -14.53
N ALA A 130 3.69 -20.21 -13.37
CA ALA A 130 3.21 -21.13 -12.33
C ALA A 130 2.03 -21.98 -12.83
N SER A 131 1.07 -21.35 -13.49
CA SER A 131 -0.06 -22.03 -14.14
C SER A 131 0.42 -23.05 -15.17
N THR A 132 1.34 -22.65 -16.06
CA THR A 132 1.91 -23.55 -17.07
C THR A 132 2.64 -24.73 -16.40
N ALA A 133 3.43 -24.48 -15.35
CA ALA A 133 4.11 -25.53 -14.60
C ALA A 133 3.13 -26.49 -13.90
N LEU A 134 2.03 -26.00 -13.32
CA LEU A 134 0.96 -26.81 -12.72
C LEU A 134 0.27 -27.68 -13.78
N SER A 135 -0.08 -27.09 -14.93
CA SER A 135 -0.68 -27.81 -16.07
C SER A 135 0.21 -28.93 -16.59
N LEU A 136 1.52 -28.69 -16.67
CA LEU A 136 2.52 -29.68 -17.09
C LEU A 136 2.72 -30.81 -16.07
N SER A 137 2.46 -30.53 -14.79
CA SER A 137 2.69 -31.48 -13.71
C SER A 137 1.63 -32.57 -13.64
N LYS A 138 1.94 -33.62 -12.87
CA LYS A 138 0.98 -34.66 -12.51
C LYS A 138 -0.11 -34.21 -11.53
N VAL A 139 -0.05 -32.99 -10.98
CA VAL A 139 -1.01 -32.52 -9.97
C VAL A 139 -2.42 -32.39 -10.58
N PRO A 140 -3.48 -32.93 -9.93
CA PRO A 140 -4.86 -32.69 -10.33
C PRO A 140 -5.19 -31.21 -10.11
N TRP A 141 -5.46 -30.49 -11.19
CA TRP A 141 -5.64 -29.05 -11.17
C TRP A 141 -6.47 -28.59 -12.37
N ASN A 142 -7.47 -27.73 -12.13
CA ASN A 142 -8.52 -27.33 -13.08
C ASN A 142 -8.19 -26.04 -13.85
N GLY A 143 -6.91 -25.73 -14.03
CA GLY A 143 -6.48 -24.66 -14.94
C GLY A 143 -6.52 -25.09 -16.43
N PRO A 144 -5.81 -24.40 -17.33
CA PRO A 144 -4.86 -23.33 -17.07
C PRO A 144 -5.50 -21.96 -16.85
N ILE A 145 -4.73 -21.06 -16.23
CA ILE A 145 -4.97 -19.61 -16.20
C ILE A 145 -3.76 -18.83 -16.72
N ALA A 146 -3.95 -17.58 -17.06
CA ALA A 146 -2.86 -16.64 -17.32
C ALA A 146 -3.14 -15.33 -16.58
N ALA A 147 -2.13 -14.47 -16.47
CA ALA A 147 -2.31 -13.12 -15.94
C ALA A 147 -1.72 -12.07 -16.87
N VAL A 148 -2.34 -10.90 -16.85
CA VAL A 148 -1.89 -9.70 -17.55
C VAL A 148 -2.03 -8.50 -16.62
N ARG A 149 -1.23 -7.47 -16.88
CA ARG A 149 -1.37 -6.15 -16.29
C ARG A 149 -2.04 -5.22 -17.30
N VAL A 150 -2.96 -4.37 -16.85
CA VAL A 150 -3.65 -3.41 -17.72
C VAL A 150 -3.40 -2.01 -17.20
N GLY A 151 -2.88 -1.16 -18.09
CA GLY A 151 -2.76 0.28 -17.88
C GLY A 151 -3.52 1.07 -18.95
N ARG A 152 -3.64 2.37 -18.73
CA ARG A 152 -4.22 3.31 -19.69
C ARG A 152 -3.42 4.60 -19.72
N VAL A 153 -2.76 4.83 -20.85
CA VAL A 153 -1.91 6.01 -21.08
C VAL A 153 -2.57 6.86 -22.16
N GLU A 154 -2.80 8.14 -21.88
CA GLU A 154 -3.45 9.08 -22.80
C GLU A 154 -4.79 8.55 -23.38
N GLY A 155 -5.55 7.81 -22.56
CA GLY A 155 -6.83 7.20 -22.95
C GLY A 155 -6.72 5.87 -23.73
N ALA A 156 -5.53 5.42 -24.09
CA ALA A 156 -5.30 4.15 -24.77
C ALA A 156 -5.02 3.02 -23.77
N TRP A 157 -5.79 1.92 -23.87
CA TRP A 157 -5.58 0.73 -23.05
C TRP A 157 -4.37 -0.07 -23.52
N ILE A 158 -3.46 -0.41 -22.60
CA ILE A 158 -2.21 -1.11 -22.87
C ILE A 158 -2.18 -2.40 -22.04
N LEU A 159 -1.87 -3.52 -22.70
CA LEU A 159 -1.59 -4.80 -22.05
C LEU A 159 -0.10 -4.88 -21.68
N ASN A 160 0.17 -5.34 -20.45
CA ASN A 160 1.48 -5.39 -19.81
C ASN A 160 2.29 -4.11 -20.08
N PRO A 161 1.80 -2.93 -19.66
CA PRO A 161 2.57 -1.68 -19.84
C PRO A 161 3.96 -1.80 -19.21
N THR A 162 4.94 -1.10 -19.77
CA THR A 162 6.27 -1.02 -19.15
C THR A 162 6.24 -0.15 -17.89
N PHE A 163 7.27 -0.23 -17.04
CA PHE A 163 7.38 0.67 -15.87
C PHE A 163 7.28 2.15 -16.26
N GLN A 164 7.94 2.55 -17.36
CA GLN A 164 7.89 3.92 -17.87
C GLN A 164 6.51 4.32 -18.40
N GLN A 165 5.74 3.37 -18.94
CA GLN A 165 4.36 3.64 -19.36
C GLN A 165 3.42 3.76 -18.15
N LEU A 166 3.66 2.99 -17.09
CA LEU A 166 2.87 3.04 -15.86
C LEU A 166 2.96 4.40 -15.15
N GLU A 167 4.08 5.12 -15.25
CA GLU A 167 4.23 6.48 -14.71
C GLU A 167 3.20 7.47 -15.28
N PHE A 168 2.71 7.23 -16.51
CA PHE A 168 1.69 8.04 -17.18
C PHE A 168 0.31 7.36 -17.21
N SER A 169 0.16 6.25 -16.50
CA SER A 169 -1.07 5.47 -16.47
C SER A 169 -1.98 5.95 -15.35
N ASP A 170 -3.27 6.14 -15.65
CA ASP A 170 -4.27 6.45 -14.62
C ASP A 170 -4.85 5.18 -13.94
N VAL A 171 -4.38 4.00 -14.33
CA VAL A 171 -4.83 2.71 -13.83
C VAL A 171 -3.72 1.67 -13.90
N ASP A 172 -3.68 0.78 -12.93
CA ASP A 172 -2.76 -0.33 -12.88
C ASP A 172 -3.44 -1.54 -12.25
N LEU A 173 -3.91 -2.46 -13.11
CA LEU A 173 -4.64 -3.66 -12.69
C LEU A 173 -3.92 -4.92 -13.12
N THR A 174 -3.53 -5.74 -12.16
CA THR A 174 -3.14 -7.13 -12.37
C THR A 174 -4.40 -8.01 -12.36
N VAL A 175 -4.62 -8.74 -13.44
CA VAL A 175 -5.79 -9.59 -13.64
C VAL A 175 -5.36 -10.97 -14.06
N SER A 176 -5.86 -12.00 -13.38
CA SER A 176 -5.71 -13.39 -13.80
C SER A 176 -7.06 -14.03 -14.11
N GLY A 177 -7.05 -15.01 -15.02
CA GLY A 177 -8.27 -15.64 -15.47
C GLY A 177 -8.05 -16.89 -16.31
N SER A 178 -9.12 -17.64 -16.47
CA SER A 178 -9.23 -18.74 -17.43
C SER A 178 -9.74 -18.22 -18.79
N ARG A 179 -9.95 -19.14 -19.73
CA ARG A 179 -10.58 -18.82 -21.03
C ARG A 179 -11.98 -18.23 -20.87
N ASP A 180 -12.70 -18.63 -19.83
CA ASP A 180 -14.13 -18.32 -19.68
C ASP A 180 -14.40 -17.25 -18.62
N SER A 181 -13.53 -17.09 -17.63
CA SER A 181 -13.79 -16.23 -16.48
C SER A 181 -12.54 -15.55 -15.95
N ILE A 182 -12.73 -14.40 -15.31
CA ILE A 182 -11.72 -13.82 -14.42
C ILE A 182 -11.70 -14.64 -13.12
N VAL A 183 -10.51 -14.79 -12.55
CA VAL A 183 -10.28 -15.50 -11.29
C VAL A 183 -9.85 -14.52 -10.20
N MET A 184 -8.93 -13.60 -10.51
CA MET A 184 -8.42 -12.66 -9.53
C MET A 184 -8.15 -11.30 -10.17
N VAL A 185 -8.45 -10.23 -9.44
CA VAL A 185 -8.07 -8.85 -9.77
C VAL A 185 -7.37 -8.24 -8.56
N GLU A 186 -6.31 -7.50 -8.80
CA GLU A 186 -5.64 -6.66 -7.81
C GLU A 186 -5.05 -5.44 -8.50
N GLY A 187 -5.29 -4.25 -7.96
CA GLY A 187 -4.70 -3.05 -8.50
C GLY A 187 -5.33 -1.77 -8.03
N GLY A 188 -4.98 -0.67 -8.69
CA GLY A 188 -5.40 0.68 -8.33
C GLY A 188 -5.64 1.57 -9.53
N ALA A 189 -6.18 2.74 -9.24
CA ALA A 189 -6.59 3.72 -10.23
C ALA A 189 -6.57 5.13 -9.64
N LEU A 190 -6.48 6.13 -10.50
CA LEU A 190 -6.63 7.54 -10.16
C LEU A 190 -8.11 7.95 -10.37
N GLU A 191 -8.99 7.40 -9.53
CA GLU A 191 -10.44 7.68 -9.53
C GLU A 191 -11.15 7.29 -10.84
N LEU A 192 -10.92 6.07 -11.36
CA LEU A 192 -11.66 5.55 -12.52
C LEU A 192 -13.11 5.21 -12.15
N THR A 193 -14.03 5.43 -13.08
CA THR A 193 -15.43 5.00 -12.91
C THR A 193 -15.57 3.47 -12.96
N GLU A 194 -16.62 2.92 -12.36
CA GLU A 194 -16.90 1.48 -12.39
C GLU A 194 -17.00 0.93 -13.83
N ALA A 195 -17.53 1.72 -14.77
CA ALA A 195 -17.60 1.35 -16.19
C ALA A 195 -16.22 1.23 -16.84
N GLU A 196 -15.27 2.11 -16.49
CA GLU A 196 -13.90 2.04 -16.98
C GLU A 196 -13.14 0.87 -16.37
N ILE A 197 -13.39 0.54 -15.10
CA ILE A 197 -12.86 -0.68 -14.48
C ILE A 197 -13.34 -1.92 -15.24
N ILE A 198 -14.63 -2.03 -15.54
CA ILE A 198 -15.16 -3.13 -16.36
C ILE A 198 -14.45 -3.18 -17.72
N LYS A 199 -14.21 -2.02 -18.33
CA LYS A 199 -13.50 -1.96 -19.62
C LYS A 199 -12.08 -2.49 -19.53
N ALA A 200 -11.36 -2.16 -18.46
CA ALA A 200 -10.03 -2.69 -18.19
C ALA A 200 -10.05 -4.22 -18.05
N LEU A 201 -11.04 -4.77 -17.34
CA LEU A 201 -11.22 -6.20 -17.18
C LEU A 201 -11.53 -6.92 -18.50
N GLU A 202 -12.33 -6.32 -19.38
CA GLU A 202 -12.56 -6.86 -20.73
C GLU A 202 -11.29 -6.91 -21.57
N VAL A 203 -10.46 -5.85 -21.50
CA VAL A 203 -9.16 -5.79 -22.18
C VAL A 203 -8.23 -6.87 -21.62
N ALA A 204 -8.17 -7.01 -20.30
CA ALA A 204 -7.40 -8.04 -19.63
C ALA A 204 -7.77 -9.45 -20.11
N HIS A 205 -9.08 -9.76 -20.15
CA HIS A 205 -9.56 -11.10 -20.52
C HIS A 205 -9.17 -11.49 -21.95
N LYS A 206 -9.09 -10.52 -22.87
CA LYS A 206 -8.58 -10.76 -24.23
C LYS A 206 -7.11 -11.15 -24.22
N GLY A 207 -6.27 -10.42 -23.48
CA GLY A 207 -4.85 -10.73 -23.34
C GLY A 207 -4.59 -12.09 -22.66
N ILE A 208 -5.39 -12.42 -21.64
CA ILE A 208 -5.35 -13.71 -20.95
C ILE A 208 -5.60 -14.87 -21.93
N LYS A 209 -6.62 -14.76 -22.79
CA LYS A 209 -6.93 -15.78 -23.80
C LYS A 209 -5.77 -16.01 -24.75
N GLU A 210 -5.14 -14.93 -25.22
CA GLU A 210 -3.97 -15.01 -26.10
C GLU A 210 -2.78 -15.70 -25.42
N LEU A 211 -2.48 -15.37 -24.16
CA LEU A 211 -1.42 -16.05 -23.40
C LEU A 211 -1.70 -17.53 -23.19
N LEU A 212 -2.96 -17.89 -22.93
CA LEU A 212 -3.38 -19.29 -22.79
C LEU A 212 -3.18 -20.08 -24.09
N ASP A 213 -3.47 -19.48 -25.24
CA ASP A 213 -3.21 -20.13 -26.55
C ASP A 213 -1.72 -20.48 -26.73
N VAL A 214 -0.81 -19.60 -26.29
CA VAL A 214 0.63 -19.86 -26.35
C VAL A 214 1.07 -20.93 -25.34
N ALA A 215 0.53 -20.89 -24.12
CA ALA A 215 0.85 -21.85 -23.08
C ALA A 215 0.38 -23.27 -23.44
N ASP A 216 -0.82 -23.40 -24.03
CA ASP A 216 -1.39 -24.68 -24.42
C ASP A 216 -0.55 -25.41 -25.47
N GLU A 217 0.08 -24.69 -26.41
CA GLU A 217 1.01 -25.29 -27.37
C GLU A 217 2.21 -26.01 -26.69
N VAL A 218 2.60 -25.56 -25.50
CA VAL A 218 3.64 -26.22 -24.68
C VAL A 218 3.03 -27.35 -23.85
N VAL A 219 1.91 -27.09 -23.17
CA VAL A 219 1.24 -28.05 -22.29
C VAL A 219 0.85 -29.33 -23.06
N GLU A 220 0.21 -29.20 -24.21
CA GLU A 220 -0.23 -30.34 -25.02
C GLU A 220 0.93 -31.23 -25.48
N ALA A 221 2.11 -30.63 -25.71
CA ALA A 221 3.28 -31.34 -26.22
C ALA A 221 4.05 -32.13 -25.16
N VAL A 222 4.02 -31.70 -23.89
CA VAL A 222 4.93 -32.23 -22.85
C VAL A 222 4.28 -32.49 -21.48
N ARG A 223 2.96 -32.33 -21.33
CA ARG A 223 2.27 -32.59 -20.05
C ARG A 223 2.49 -34.03 -19.58
N GLN A 224 2.65 -34.19 -18.27
CA GLN A 224 2.64 -35.50 -17.64
C GLN A 224 1.19 -35.98 -17.44
N PRO A 225 0.96 -37.31 -17.41
CA PRO A 225 -0.30 -37.86 -16.92
C PRO A 225 -0.61 -37.33 -15.51
N LYS A 226 -1.87 -37.00 -15.26
CA LYS A 226 -2.32 -36.61 -13.92
C LYS A 226 -2.24 -37.82 -12.99
N MET A 227 -1.83 -37.61 -11.75
CA MET A 227 -1.88 -38.64 -10.72
C MET A 227 -3.33 -39.01 -10.44
N GLU A 228 -3.56 -40.27 -10.08
CA GLU A 228 -4.88 -40.72 -9.67
C GLU A 228 -5.27 -40.04 -8.36
N TRP A 229 -6.45 -39.45 -8.35
CA TRP A 229 -7.06 -38.86 -7.16
C TRP A 229 -8.56 -39.00 -7.25
N VAL A 230 -9.19 -39.37 -6.15
CA VAL A 230 -10.64 -39.47 -6.01
C VAL A 230 -11.01 -38.75 -4.72
N LYS A 231 -12.08 -37.95 -4.77
CA LYS A 231 -12.62 -37.29 -3.57
C LYS A 231 -13.02 -38.38 -2.57
N ALA A 232 -12.55 -38.27 -1.34
CA ALA A 232 -12.97 -39.17 -0.28
C ALA A 232 -14.44 -38.87 0.06
N GLU A 233 -15.32 -39.87 -0.11
CA GLU A 233 -16.72 -39.75 0.26
C GLU A 233 -16.95 -40.19 1.71
N LEU A 234 -17.87 -39.49 2.38
CA LEU A 234 -18.31 -39.84 3.73
C LEU A 234 -19.38 -40.95 3.66
N PRO A 235 -19.43 -41.86 4.65
CA PRO A 235 -20.47 -42.88 4.71
C PRO A 235 -21.88 -42.28 4.72
N ALA A 236 -22.76 -42.75 3.85
CA ALA A 236 -24.09 -42.17 3.65
C ALA A 236 -24.99 -42.27 4.90
N ASP A 237 -24.84 -43.35 5.67
CA ASP A 237 -25.51 -43.58 6.94
C ASP A 237 -25.08 -42.56 8.01
N LEU A 238 -23.78 -42.27 8.10
CA LEU A 238 -23.23 -41.23 8.97
C LEU A 238 -23.82 -39.87 8.60
N VAL A 239 -23.77 -39.49 7.31
CA VAL A 239 -24.30 -38.20 6.84
C VAL A 239 -25.79 -38.06 7.17
N ALA A 240 -26.59 -39.09 6.89
CA ALA A 240 -28.02 -39.08 7.18
C ALA A 240 -28.32 -38.94 8.67
N ARG A 241 -27.55 -39.65 9.52
CA ARG A 241 -27.72 -39.61 10.98
C ARG A 241 -27.37 -38.25 11.56
N VAL A 242 -26.28 -37.63 11.11
CA VAL A 242 -25.86 -36.29 11.54
C VAL A 242 -26.90 -35.25 11.12
N LYS A 243 -27.37 -35.28 9.86
CA LYS A 243 -28.40 -34.35 9.37
C LYS A 243 -29.66 -34.38 10.24
N ALA A 244 -30.18 -35.57 10.53
CA ALA A 244 -31.37 -35.75 11.35
C ALA A 244 -31.26 -35.17 12.78
N LEU A 245 -30.05 -35.01 13.33
CA LEU A 245 -29.82 -34.49 14.68
C LEU A 245 -29.40 -33.02 14.71
N ALA A 246 -28.79 -32.53 13.62
CA ALA A 246 -28.12 -31.23 13.55
C ALA A 246 -28.94 -30.16 12.81
N GLU A 247 -29.66 -30.51 11.75
CA GLU A 247 -30.18 -29.54 10.77
C GLU A 247 -31.08 -28.46 11.39
N ASP A 248 -32.09 -28.85 12.17
CA ASP A 248 -32.97 -27.91 12.87
C ASP A 248 -32.22 -27.05 13.89
N LYS A 249 -31.28 -27.64 14.64
CA LYS A 249 -30.51 -26.95 15.69
C LYS A 249 -29.53 -25.94 15.11
N VAL A 250 -28.88 -26.30 14.00
CA VAL A 250 -27.99 -25.41 13.25
C VAL A 250 -28.80 -24.26 12.68
N THR A 251 -29.95 -24.54 12.08
CA THR A 251 -30.86 -23.52 11.55
C THR A 251 -31.27 -22.51 12.63
N GLU A 252 -31.64 -22.98 13.83
CA GLU A 252 -31.97 -22.12 14.97
C GLU A 252 -30.77 -21.28 15.42
N ALA A 253 -29.59 -21.90 15.59
CA ALA A 253 -28.38 -21.20 16.02
C ALA A 253 -27.94 -20.11 15.03
N LEU A 254 -28.16 -20.31 13.73
CA LEU A 254 -27.86 -19.34 12.67
C LEU A 254 -28.77 -18.10 12.68
N THR A 255 -29.83 -18.08 13.50
CA THR A 255 -30.65 -16.88 13.72
C THR A 255 -30.04 -15.88 14.72
N LEU A 256 -29.00 -16.29 15.47
CA LEU A 256 -28.31 -15.44 16.42
C LEU A 256 -27.44 -14.40 15.70
N ALA A 257 -27.76 -13.11 15.88
CA ALA A 257 -27.06 -12.02 15.19
C ALA A 257 -25.61 -11.83 15.67
N VAL A 258 -25.37 -11.96 16.98
CA VAL A 258 -24.07 -11.71 17.61
C VAL A 258 -23.10 -12.87 17.30
N LYS A 259 -21.93 -12.55 16.72
CA LYS A 259 -20.90 -13.54 16.32
C LYS A 259 -20.51 -14.50 17.46
N ALA A 260 -20.22 -13.96 18.65
CA ALA A 260 -19.73 -14.74 19.78
C ALA A 260 -20.78 -15.76 20.26
N GLU A 261 -22.04 -15.32 20.40
CA GLU A 261 -23.16 -16.17 20.81
C GLU A 261 -23.42 -17.28 19.79
N ARG A 262 -23.44 -16.93 18.50
CA ARG A 262 -23.59 -17.89 17.40
C ARG A 262 -22.47 -18.94 17.40
N THR A 263 -21.22 -18.50 17.55
CA THR A 263 -20.05 -19.40 17.59
C THR A 263 -20.15 -20.36 18.78
N GLN A 264 -20.56 -19.86 19.94
CA GLN A 264 -20.74 -20.68 21.14
C GLN A 264 -21.87 -21.71 20.96
N ALA A 265 -23.01 -21.31 20.39
CA ALA A 265 -24.14 -22.18 20.14
C ALA A 265 -23.77 -23.31 19.15
N LEU A 266 -23.14 -22.98 18.03
CA LEU A 266 -22.66 -23.96 17.04
C LEU A 266 -21.62 -24.91 17.63
N SER A 267 -20.69 -24.39 18.45
CA SER A 267 -19.70 -25.23 19.14
C SER A 267 -20.36 -26.20 20.15
N ALA A 268 -21.40 -25.76 20.85
CA ALA A 268 -22.13 -26.61 21.79
C ALA A 268 -22.90 -27.72 21.06
N ILE A 269 -23.59 -27.36 19.96
CA ILE A 269 -24.28 -28.32 19.08
C ILE A 269 -23.29 -29.37 18.57
N LYS A 270 -22.14 -28.92 18.07
CA LYS A 270 -21.06 -29.80 17.59
C LYS A 270 -20.58 -30.77 18.66
N SER A 271 -20.25 -30.29 19.87
CA SER A 271 -19.80 -31.16 20.96
C SER A 271 -20.86 -32.19 21.34
N THR A 272 -22.11 -31.76 21.50
CA THR A 272 -23.22 -32.63 21.90
C THR A 272 -23.48 -33.72 20.86
N ILE A 273 -23.48 -33.39 19.56
CA ILE A 273 -23.74 -34.38 18.51
C ILE A 273 -22.56 -35.35 18.35
N VAL A 274 -21.33 -34.85 18.44
CA VAL A 274 -20.13 -35.70 18.43
C VAL A 274 -20.16 -36.68 19.60
N GLU A 275 -20.51 -36.24 20.81
CA GLU A 275 -20.65 -37.12 21.99
C GLU A 275 -21.77 -38.15 21.80
N GLN A 276 -22.93 -37.75 21.28
CA GLN A 276 -24.06 -38.66 21.03
C GLN A 276 -23.75 -39.76 20.02
N LEU A 277 -22.97 -39.42 18.99
CA LEU A 277 -22.62 -40.34 17.91
C LEU A 277 -21.27 -41.03 18.11
N ALA A 278 -20.56 -40.76 19.20
CA ALA A 278 -19.25 -41.36 19.46
C ALA A 278 -19.32 -42.88 19.66
N GLU A 279 -20.40 -43.39 20.24
CA GLU A 279 -20.60 -44.84 20.38
C GLU A 279 -21.03 -45.50 19.06
N GLU A 280 -21.84 -44.79 18.25
CA GLU A 280 -22.31 -45.27 16.94
C GLU A 280 -21.16 -45.25 15.90
N PHE A 281 -20.27 -44.26 15.95
CA PHE A 281 -19.19 -44.03 14.99
C PHE A 281 -17.85 -43.61 15.65
N PRO A 282 -17.18 -44.50 16.42
CA PRO A 282 -16.03 -44.15 17.25
C PRO A 282 -14.81 -43.62 16.50
N ASP A 283 -14.58 -44.07 15.26
CA ASP A 283 -13.43 -43.68 14.44
C ASP A 283 -13.74 -42.53 13.47
N LYS A 284 -14.91 -41.88 13.59
CA LYS A 284 -15.42 -40.89 12.62
C LYS A 284 -15.82 -39.55 13.24
N LEU A 285 -15.29 -39.23 14.42
CA LEU A 285 -15.61 -37.99 15.13
C LEU A 285 -15.28 -36.73 14.32
N ARG A 286 -14.20 -36.77 13.52
CA ARG A 286 -13.81 -35.66 12.65
C ARG A 286 -14.77 -35.50 11.47
N GLU A 287 -15.17 -36.62 10.88
CA GLU A 287 -16.14 -36.65 9.78
C GLU A 287 -17.53 -36.18 10.24
N ILE A 288 -17.95 -36.50 11.47
CA ILE A 288 -19.18 -35.96 12.07
C ILE A 288 -19.10 -34.43 12.15
N ALA A 289 -17.98 -33.90 12.65
CA ALA A 289 -17.72 -32.47 12.71
C ALA A 289 -17.76 -31.80 11.33
N GLU A 290 -17.18 -32.43 10.31
CA GLU A 290 -17.17 -31.96 8.92
C GLU A 290 -18.57 -31.92 8.31
N VAL A 291 -19.44 -32.91 8.60
CA VAL A 291 -20.83 -32.89 8.14
C VAL A 291 -21.62 -31.75 8.79
N ILE A 292 -21.41 -31.47 10.07
CA ILE A 292 -22.08 -30.34 10.76
C ILE A 292 -21.66 -29.00 10.14
N GLU A 293 -20.37 -28.83 9.85
CA GLU A 293 -19.86 -27.64 9.15
C GLU A 293 -20.43 -27.52 7.72
N GLY A 294 -20.62 -28.64 7.03
CA GLY A 294 -21.32 -28.67 5.73
C GLY A 294 -22.79 -28.26 5.83
N ILE A 295 -23.51 -28.70 6.87
CA ILE A 295 -24.89 -28.28 7.12
C ILE A 295 -24.95 -26.77 7.40
N GLU A 296 -24.01 -26.23 8.20
CA GLU A 296 -23.89 -24.79 8.42
C GLU A 296 -23.70 -24.03 7.11
N TYR A 297 -22.78 -24.51 6.27
CA TYR A 297 -22.48 -23.96 4.95
C TYR A 297 -23.73 -23.90 4.05
N ASP A 298 -24.40 -25.04 3.86
CA ASP A 298 -25.57 -25.18 2.99
C ASP A 298 -26.75 -24.32 3.50
N THR A 299 -27.02 -24.37 4.81
CA THR A 299 -28.15 -23.65 5.43
C THR A 299 -27.99 -22.14 5.32
N MET A 300 -26.78 -21.61 5.55
CA MET A 300 -26.52 -20.17 5.41
C MET A 300 -26.69 -19.70 3.96
N ARG A 301 -26.21 -20.48 2.99
CA ARG A 301 -26.32 -20.13 1.57
C ARG A 301 -27.76 -20.17 1.08
N ASP A 302 -28.51 -21.22 1.39
CA ASP A 302 -29.89 -21.34 0.93
C ASP A 302 -30.76 -20.22 1.52
N ARG A 303 -30.56 -19.84 2.78
CA ARG A 303 -31.29 -18.73 3.40
C ARG A 303 -31.04 -17.39 2.70
N VAL A 304 -29.79 -17.09 2.35
CA VAL A 304 -29.45 -15.88 1.59
C VAL A 304 -30.07 -15.92 0.18
N LEU A 305 -30.04 -17.07 -0.49
CA LEU A 305 -30.55 -17.22 -1.86
C LEU A 305 -32.08 -17.26 -1.95
N THR A 306 -32.77 -17.76 -0.94
CA THR A 306 -34.23 -17.93 -0.92
C THR A 306 -34.96 -16.76 -0.28
N ALA A 307 -34.52 -16.36 0.92
CA ALA A 307 -35.19 -15.35 1.73
C ALA A 307 -34.52 -13.97 1.62
N GLY A 308 -33.28 -13.89 1.12
CA GLY A 308 -32.51 -12.64 1.12
C GLY A 308 -32.07 -12.21 2.52
N GLU A 309 -32.16 -13.12 3.49
CA GLU A 309 -31.84 -12.86 4.90
C GLU A 309 -30.41 -13.29 5.23
N ARG A 310 -29.66 -12.37 5.84
CA ARG A 310 -28.28 -12.63 6.27
C ARG A 310 -28.22 -13.07 7.73
N VAL A 311 -27.07 -13.60 8.14
CA VAL A 311 -26.87 -14.13 9.51
C VAL A 311 -26.92 -13.09 10.62
N ASP A 312 -26.82 -11.81 10.28
CA ASP A 312 -27.02 -10.70 11.23
C ASP A 312 -28.38 -9.98 11.03
N GLY A 313 -29.26 -10.54 10.22
CA GLY A 313 -30.61 -10.01 9.97
C GLY A 313 -30.68 -8.87 8.95
N ARG A 314 -29.56 -8.45 8.36
CA ARG A 314 -29.56 -7.45 7.28
C ARG A 314 -30.10 -8.03 5.98
N ASP A 315 -30.58 -7.12 5.13
CA ASP A 315 -30.76 -7.41 3.70
C ASP A 315 -29.41 -7.42 2.95
N LEU A 316 -29.48 -7.69 1.65
CA LEU A 316 -28.32 -7.83 0.78
C LEU A 316 -27.56 -6.51 0.53
N ASP A 317 -28.18 -5.34 0.79
CA ASP A 317 -27.68 -4.02 0.40
C ASP A 317 -27.24 -3.15 1.59
N THR A 318 -27.68 -3.49 2.79
CA THR A 318 -27.46 -2.69 4.00
C THR A 318 -26.02 -2.80 4.50
N VAL A 319 -25.37 -1.64 4.66
CA VAL A 319 -24.07 -1.49 5.35
C VAL A 319 -24.28 -1.52 6.87
N ARG A 320 -23.36 -2.14 7.63
CA ARG A 320 -23.44 -2.17 9.10
C ARG A 320 -23.34 -0.76 9.70
N PRO A 321 -23.81 -0.54 10.94
CA PRO A 321 -23.65 0.75 11.62
C PRO A 321 -22.19 1.21 11.66
N ILE A 322 -21.96 2.51 11.42
CA ILE A 322 -20.62 3.11 11.38
C ILE A 322 -20.49 4.20 12.44
N THR A 323 -19.35 4.21 13.13
CA THR A 323 -18.89 5.33 13.95
C THR A 323 -17.50 5.77 13.53
N CYS A 324 -17.29 7.09 13.56
CA CYS A 324 -16.05 7.72 13.16
C CYS A 324 -15.63 8.72 14.25
N GLU A 325 -14.46 8.52 14.84
CA GLU A 325 -13.89 9.44 15.83
C GLU A 325 -12.49 9.87 15.36
N VAL A 326 -12.21 11.17 15.33
CA VAL A 326 -10.93 11.74 14.88
C VAL A 326 -10.18 12.40 16.04
N GLY A 327 -8.85 12.47 15.96
CA GLY A 327 -8.01 12.99 17.05
C GLY A 327 -8.03 12.12 18.31
N TRP A 328 -8.24 10.81 18.16
CA TRP A 328 -8.36 9.85 19.26
C TRP A 328 -7.09 9.76 20.12
N LEU A 329 -5.91 9.84 19.49
CA LEU A 329 -4.61 9.80 20.16
C LEU A 329 -4.09 11.22 20.45
N PRO A 330 -3.78 11.58 21.70
CA PRO A 330 -3.40 12.96 22.06
C PRO A 330 -2.09 13.49 21.47
N ARG A 331 -1.18 12.59 21.06
CA ARG A 331 0.21 12.96 20.67
C ARG A 331 0.54 12.71 19.21
N THR A 332 -0.26 11.95 18.49
CA THR A 332 0.02 11.64 17.09
C THR A 332 -0.22 12.87 16.21
N HIS A 333 0.30 12.86 14.99
CA HIS A 333 0.09 13.99 14.09
C HIS A 333 -1.35 14.01 13.58
N GLY A 334 -1.90 12.83 13.28
CA GLY A 334 -3.34 12.61 13.12
C GLY A 334 -3.72 11.22 13.59
N SER A 335 -4.99 11.01 13.96
CA SER A 335 -5.50 9.68 14.30
C SER A 335 -7.00 9.59 14.07
N ALA A 336 -7.48 8.38 13.81
CA ALA A 336 -8.91 8.11 13.71
C ALA A 336 -9.24 6.70 14.16
N LEU A 337 -10.33 6.57 14.92
CA LEU A 337 -10.98 5.30 15.23
C LEU A 337 -12.20 5.15 14.34
N PHE A 338 -12.17 4.18 13.44
CA PHE A 338 -13.30 3.83 12.58
C PHE A 338 -13.85 2.48 13.00
N THR A 339 -15.16 2.43 13.27
CA THR A 339 -15.86 1.18 13.58
C THR A 339 -17.00 0.99 12.60
N ARG A 340 -17.09 -0.20 12.00
CA ARG A 340 -18.21 -0.63 11.16
C ARG A 340 -18.72 -1.98 11.64
N GLY A 341 -19.86 -1.99 12.30
CA GLY A 341 -20.36 -3.15 13.04
C GLY A 341 -19.31 -3.66 14.02
N GLN A 342 -18.87 -4.90 13.82
CA GLN A 342 -17.83 -5.57 14.61
C GLN A 342 -16.46 -5.58 13.91
N THR A 343 -16.15 -4.52 13.17
CA THR A 343 -14.84 -4.31 12.53
C THR A 343 -14.33 -2.93 12.93
N GLN A 344 -13.24 -2.88 13.69
CA GLN A 344 -12.68 -1.65 14.24
C GLN A 344 -11.21 -1.49 13.88
N ALA A 345 -10.86 -0.33 13.35
CA ALA A 345 -9.50 0.04 12.97
C ALA A 345 -9.12 1.39 13.59
N LEU A 346 -8.01 1.41 14.33
CA LEU A 346 -7.36 2.62 14.81
C LEU A 346 -6.21 2.97 13.86
N ALA A 347 -6.32 4.07 13.14
CA ALA A 347 -5.25 4.60 12.32
C ALA A 347 -4.50 5.74 13.04
N SER A 348 -3.18 5.76 12.88
CA SER A 348 -2.30 6.85 13.30
C SER A 348 -1.47 7.31 12.11
N VAL A 349 -1.42 8.62 11.88
CA VAL A 349 -0.54 9.28 10.92
C VAL A 349 0.66 9.90 11.63
N THR A 350 1.84 9.64 11.09
CA THR A 350 3.09 10.30 11.44
C THR A 350 3.65 10.98 10.19
N LEU A 351 4.12 12.21 10.36
CA LEU A 351 4.72 13.05 9.33
C LEU A 351 6.20 13.18 9.65
N GLY A 352 7.05 12.94 8.67
CA GLY A 352 8.51 12.93 8.78
C GLY A 352 9.18 13.77 7.68
N THR A 353 10.50 13.82 7.73
CA THR A 353 11.34 14.52 6.74
C THR A 353 11.85 13.53 5.68
N THR A 354 12.69 13.99 4.76
CA THR A 354 13.36 13.14 3.75
C THR A 354 14.19 12.02 4.38
N ASP A 355 14.71 12.22 5.59
CA ASP A 355 15.50 11.23 6.31
C ASP A 355 14.67 10.02 6.79
N ASP A 356 13.35 10.20 6.89
CA ASP A 356 12.40 9.15 7.27
C ASP A 356 11.93 8.31 6.05
N GLU A 357 12.33 8.66 4.83
CA GLU A 357 11.92 7.92 3.63
C GLU A 357 12.47 6.49 3.65
N GLN A 358 11.63 5.54 3.25
CA GLN A 358 12.04 4.14 3.17
C GLN A 358 12.88 3.93 1.90
N ARG A 359 14.13 3.50 2.05
CA ARG A 359 14.97 3.05 0.93
C ARG A 359 14.50 1.70 0.42
N ILE A 360 14.30 1.60 -0.89
CA ILE A 360 13.85 0.41 -1.61
C ILE A 360 14.97 -0.05 -2.55
N ASP A 361 15.48 -1.26 -2.29
CA ASP A 361 16.43 -1.96 -3.15
C ASP A 361 15.65 -3.00 -3.97
N SER A 362 15.14 -2.59 -5.14
CA SER A 362 14.41 -3.45 -6.09
C SER A 362 15.29 -3.83 -7.28
N ILE A 363 14.95 -4.94 -7.95
CA ILE A 363 15.53 -5.34 -9.23
C ILE A 363 14.95 -4.56 -10.44
N ASP A 364 13.80 -3.92 -10.27
CA ASP A 364 13.06 -3.23 -11.34
C ASP A 364 13.75 -1.95 -11.82
N VAL A 365 14.56 -1.35 -10.95
CA VAL A 365 15.27 -0.09 -11.17
C VAL A 365 16.76 -0.29 -10.95
N ALA A 366 17.61 0.36 -11.76
CA ALA A 366 19.06 0.18 -11.65
C ALA A 366 19.65 0.76 -10.34
N GLN A 367 19.02 1.80 -9.79
CA GLN A 367 19.46 2.46 -8.57
C GLN A 367 18.48 2.17 -7.43
N GLU A 368 18.92 2.36 -6.18
CA GLU A 368 17.99 2.36 -5.06
C GLU A 368 17.02 3.54 -5.20
N THR A 369 15.76 3.30 -4.86
CA THR A 369 14.71 4.33 -4.84
C THR A 369 14.27 4.59 -3.41
N THR A 370 13.47 5.62 -3.21
CA THR A 370 12.86 5.92 -1.91
C THR A 370 11.35 5.91 -2.00
N LYS A 371 10.71 5.62 -0.87
CA LYS A 371 9.27 5.58 -0.70
C LYS A 371 8.90 6.52 0.46
N SER A 372 8.22 7.60 0.13
CA SER A 372 7.81 8.65 1.07
C SER A 372 6.44 8.41 1.69
N PHE A 373 5.59 7.57 1.09
CA PHE A 373 4.31 7.16 1.66
C PHE A 373 4.33 5.69 2.04
N MET A 374 4.02 5.37 3.29
CA MET A 374 4.03 4.01 3.82
C MET A 374 2.76 3.72 4.60
N LEU A 375 2.16 2.54 4.39
CA LEU A 375 1.08 2.06 5.24
C LEU A 375 1.42 0.70 5.85
N HIS A 376 1.44 0.65 7.18
CA HIS A 376 1.62 -0.59 7.92
C HIS A 376 0.28 -1.03 8.53
N TYR A 377 -0.09 -2.27 8.25
CA TYR A 377 -1.32 -2.89 8.72
C TYR A 377 -0.98 -4.00 9.73
N ASN A 378 -1.59 -3.95 10.91
CA ASN A 378 -1.36 -4.91 12.00
C ASN A 378 -2.66 -5.60 12.40
N PHE A 379 -2.62 -6.93 12.49
CA PHE A 379 -3.78 -7.78 12.80
C PHE A 379 -3.51 -8.67 14.01
N PRO A 380 -3.55 -8.11 15.23
CA PRO A 380 -3.21 -8.85 16.43
C PRO A 380 -4.27 -9.93 16.74
N PRO A 381 -3.90 -11.06 17.37
CA PRO A 381 -4.83 -12.18 17.63
C PRO A 381 -6.05 -11.82 18.48
N PHE A 382 -5.94 -10.82 19.36
CA PHE A 382 -7.07 -10.37 20.17
C PHE A 382 -8.20 -9.77 19.32
N SER A 383 -7.91 -9.27 18.12
CA SER A 383 -8.92 -8.69 17.22
C SER A 383 -9.96 -9.70 16.74
N THR A 384 -9.63 -10.99 16.79
CA THR A 384 -10.54 -12.11 16.50
C THR A 384 -10.85 -12.96 17.74
N GLY A 385 -10.34 -12.59 18.92
CA GLY A 385 -10.50 -13.34 20.17
C GLY A 385 -9.68 -14.64 20.22
N GLU A 386 -8.59 -14.74 19.44
CA GLU A 386 -7.79 -15.96 19.32
C GLU A 386 -6.45 -15.85 20.06
N VAL A 387 -5.87 -16.99 20.44
CA VAL A 387 -4.50 -17.08 20.99
C VAL A 387 -3.57 -17.66 19.92
N LYS A 388 -2.62 -16.87 19.45
CA LYS A 388 -1.62 -17.27 18.43
C LYS A 388 -0.23 -16.71 18.77
N PRO A 389 0.86 -17.43 18.46
CA PRO A 389 2.21 -16.93 18.66
C PRO A 389 2.51 -15.77 17.70
N VAL A 390 3.06 -14.67 18.23
CA VAL A 390 3.48 -13.50 17.43
C VAL A 390 4.88 -13.76 16.86
N ARG A 391 5.00 -13.95 15.54
CA ARG A 391 6.25 -14.32 14.84
C ARG A 391 6.71 -13.30 13.79
N GLY A 392 6.16 -12.09 13.83
CA GLY A 392 6.36 -11.03 12.83
C GLY A 392 5.13 -10.82 11.95
N THR A 393 5.22 -9.87 11.03
CA THR A 393 4.13 -9.51 10.11
C THR A 393 3.85 -10.65 9.13
N SER A 394 2.60 -11.08 9.06
CA SER A 394 2.16 -12.15 8.16
C SER A 394 2.02 -11.68 6.72
N ARG A 395 2.01 -12.63 5.78
CA ARG A 395 1.73 -12.34 4.36
C ARG A 395 0.38 -11.63 4.17
N ARG A 396 -0.63 -11.98 4.97
CA ARG A 396 -1.97 -11.36 4.89
C ARG A 396 -1.93 -9.90 5.32
N GLU A 397 -1.20 -9.59 6.39
CA GLU A 397 -1.04 -8.22 6.87
C GLU A 397 -0.35 -7.34 5.83
N ILE A 398 0.74 -7.83 5.21
CA ILE A 398 1.43 -7.11 4.12
C ILE A 398 0.47 -6.87 2.94
N GLY A 399 -0.25 -7.89 2.48
CA GLY A 399 -1.20 -7.74 1.37
C GLY A 399 -2.38 -6.81 1.65
N HIS A 400 -2.93 -6.84 2.88
CA HIS A 400 -3.97 -5.89 3.29
C HIS A 400 -3.43 -4.46 3.40
N GLY A 401 -2.19 -4.30 3.89
CA GLY A 401 -1.49 -3.03 3.93
C GLY A 401 -1.31 -2.44 2.54
N ALA A 402 -0.75 -3.20 1.60
CA ALA A 402 -0.56 -2.79 0.21
C ALA A 402 -1.87 -2.38 -0.48
N LEU A 403 -2.96 -3.12 -0.24
CA LEU A 403 -4.28 -2.79 -0.78
C LEU A 403 -4.78 -1.42 -0.29
N ALA A 404 -4.65 -1.14 1.01
CA ALA A 404 -5.08 0.12 1.61
C ALA A 404 -4.14 1.28 1.28
N GLU A 405 -2.84 1.00 1.18
CA GLU A 405 -1.82 1.96 0.76
C GLU A 405 -2.15 2.48 -0.64
N ARG A 406 -2.34 1.58 -1.60
CA ARG A 406 -2.71 1.92 -2.98
C ARG A 406 -3.97 2.78 -3.05
N ALA A 407 -4.98 2.45 -2.23
CA ALA A 407 -6.24 3.19 -2.17
C ALA A 407 -6.09 4.64 -1.69
N LEU A 408 -5.20 4.88 -0.72
CA LEU A 408 -4.97 6.20 -0.14
C LEU A 408 -3.92 7.01 -0.92
N GLN A 409 -2.95 6.36 -1.55
CA GLN A 409 -1.94 7.02 -2.36
C GLN A 409 -2.58 7.83 -3.50
N ALA A 410 -3.65 7.32 -4.10
CA ALA A 410 -4.37 7.98 -5.19
C ALA A 410 -5.01 9.34 -4.81
N VAL A 411 -5.19 9.63 -3.52
CA VAL A 411 -5.79 10.89 -3.03
C VAL A 411 -4.78 11.82 -2.35
N LEU A 412 -3.50 11.42 -2.28
CA LEU A 412 -2.44 12.25 -1.71
C LEU A 412 -2.12 13.44 -2.62
N PRO A 413 -1.72 14.58 -2.04
CA PRO A 413 -1.16 15.68 -2.81
C PRO A 413 0.18 15.30 -3.45
N PRO A 414 0.60 15.96 -4.54
CA PRO A 414 1.96 15.87 -5.04
C PRO A 414 2.99 16.21 -3.96
N TYR A 415 4.15 15.56 -4.00
CA TYR A 415 5.20 15.74 -2.99
C TYR A 415 5.67 17.19 -2.91
N GLU A 416 5.76 17.90 -4.03
CA GLU A 416 6.18 19.30 -4.09
C GLU A 416 5.20 20.24 -3.36
N GLN A 417 3.92 19.86 -3.26
CA GLN A 417 2.89 20.62 -2.56
C GLN A 417 2.84 20.27 -1.07
N PHE A 418 3.25 19.06 -0.70
CA PHE A 418 3.25 18.59 0.67
C PHE A 418 4.48 17.68 0.90
N PRO A 419 5.68 18.27 1.10
CA PRO A 419 6.96 17.56 1.07
C PRO A 419 7.24 16.83 2.38
N TYR A 420 6.32 15.95 2.76
CA TYR A 420 6.37 15.16 3.97
C TYR A 420 6.45 13.69 3.63
N THR A 421 7.31 12.98 4.35
CA THR A 421 7.20 11.53 4.47
C THR A 421 5.99 11.22 5.34
N ILE A 422 5.07 10.39 4.85
CA ILE A 422 3.83 10.05 5.51
C ILE A 422 3.83 8.56 5.85
N ARG A 423 3.71 8.27 7.15
CA ARG A 423 3.54 6.89 7.64
C ARG A 423 2.19 6.73 8.30
N ILE A 424 1.40 5.78 7.80
CA ILE A 424 0.17 5.31 8.42
C ILE A 424 0.44 3.99 9.12
N VAL A 425 -0.07 3.85 10.34
CA VAL A 425 -0.21 2.54 11.00
C VAL A 425 -1.68 2.33 11.29
N SER A 426 -2.21 1.19 10.87
CA SER A 426 -3.56 0.74 11.21
C SER A 426 -3.49 -0.47 12.13
N GLU A 427 -3.95 -0.28 13.36
CA GLU A 427 -4.13 -1.34 14.35
C GLU A 427 -5.58 -1.85 14.27
N ILE A 428 -5.77 -3.12 13.95
CA ILE A 428 -7.10 -3.73 13.97
C ILE A 428 -7.43 -4.14 15.40
N LEU A 429 -8.50 -3.57 15.95
CA LEU A 429 -8.93 -3.79 17.32
C LEU A 429 -10.05 -4.83 17.43
N GLU A 430 -10.88 -4.94 16.39
CA GLU A 430 -11.95 -5.94 16.26
C GLU A 430 -12.12 -6.32 14.79
N SER A 431 -12.38 -7.60 14.48
CA SER A 431 -12.62 -8.05 13.11
C SER A 431 -13.71 -9.11 12.96
N ASN A 432 -14.80 -8.70 12.31
CA ASN A 432 -15.87 -9.55 11.81
C ASN A 432 -16.33 -9.12 10.41
N GLY A 433 -15.37 -8.81 9.54
CA GLY A 433 -15.60 -8.31 8.19
C GLY A 433 -14.32 -7.71 7.63
N SER A 434 -14.40 -6.98 6.53
CA SER A 434 -13.19 -6.43 5.90
C SER A 434 -12.55 -5.29 6.72
N SER A 435 -11.54 -5.68 7.49
CA SER A 435 -10.66 -4.78 8.23
C SER A 435 -9.69 -4.01 7.34
N SER A 436 -9.33 -4.52 6.16
CA SER A 436 -8.55 -3.76 5.17
C SER A 436 -9.33 -2.55 4.65
N MET A 437 -10.64 -2.68 4.43
CA MET A 437 -11.48 -1.54 4.05
C MET A 437 -11.74 -0.58 5.22
N ALA A 438 -11.80 -1.09 6.45
CA ALA A 438 -11.82 -0.23 7.64
C ALA A 438 -10.52 0.59 7.77
N THR A 439 -9.37 0.01 7.42
CA THR A 439 -8.07 0.70 7.35
C THR A 439 -8.05 1.83 6.33
N VAL A 440 -8.68 1.66 5.16
CA VAL A 440 -8.81 2.75 4.19
C VAL A 440 -9.59 3.90 4.80
N CYS A 441 -10.75 3.61 5.41
CA CYS A 441 -11.59 4.64 6.02
C CYS A 441 -10.90 5.36 7.20
N SER A 442 -10.31 4.62 8.14
CA SER A 442 -9.58 5.22 9.27
C SER A 442 -8.33 5.95 8.81
N GLY A 443 -7.58 5.41 7.85
CA GLY A 443 -6.41 6.07 7.26
C GLY A 443 -6.76 7.38 6.56
N SER A 444 -7.85 7.41 5.79
CA SER A 444 -8.36 8.64 5.17
C SER A 444 -8.71 9.70 6.21
N LEU A 445 -9.45 9.33 7.27
CA LEU A 445 -9.79 10.26 8.35
C LEU A 445 -8.54 10.73 9.12
N ALA A 446 -7.58 9.84 9.38
CA ALA A 446 -6.35 10.18 10.09
C ALA A 446 -5.45 11.12 9.27
N LEU A 447 -5.41 10.99 7.93
CA LEU A 447 -4.72 11.92 7.04
C LEU A 447 -5.34 13.32 7.11
N MET A 448 -6.67 13.39 7.04
CA MET A 448 -7.41 14.65 7.19
C MET A 448 -7.18 15.26 8.57
N ASP A 449 -7.18 14.45 9.63
CA ASP A 449 -6.91 14.86 11.01
C ASP A 449 -5.47 15.37 11.20
N ALA A 450 -4.51 14.80 10.47
CA ALA A 450 -3.13 15.27 10.46
C ALA A 450 -2.94 16.61 9.71
N GLY A 451 -3.97 17.07 8.99
CA GLY A 451 -3.90 18.26 8.14
C GLY A 451 -3.22 18.03 6.79
N VAL A 452 -3.13 16.77 6.34
CA VAL A 452 -2.66 16.45 4.99
C VAL A 452 -3.71 16.96 3.99
N PRO A 453 -3.33 17.76 2.98
CA PRO A 453 -4.26 18.32 2.01
C PRO A 453 -4.65 17.27 0.95
N VAL A 454 -5.31 16.20 1.40
CA VAL A 454 -5.84 15.16 0.51
C VAL A 454 -6.88 15.74 -0.44
N LYS A 455 -6.93 15.24 -1.69
CA LYS A 455 -7.87 15.69 -2.72
C LYS A 455 -9.33 15.51 -2.28
N SER A 456 -9.62 14.36 -1.69
CA SER A 456 -10.95 13.98 -1.21
C SER A 456 -10.84 12.84 -0.19
N ALA A 457 -11.91 12.60 0.56
CA ALA A 457 -11.97 11.43 1.44
C ALA A 457 -12.09 10.14 0.60
N CYS A 458 -11.42 9.08 1.06
CA CYS A 458 -11.43 7.76 0.43
C CYS A 458 -12.02 6.73 1.38
N ALA A 459 -12.97 5.93 0.89
CA ALA A 459 -13.64 4.89 1.67
C ALA A 459 -13.58 3.55 0.96
N GLY A 460 -13.59 2.48 1.76
CA GLY A 460 -13.59 1.10 1.28
C GLY A 460 -14.85 0.33 1.68
N VAL A 461 -15.32 -0.54 0.79
CA VAL A 461 -16.37 -1.52 1.06
C VAL A 461 -15.94 -2.91 0.60
N ALA A 462 -16.36 -3.92 1.35
CA ALA A 462 -16.22 -5.32 0.94
C ALA A 462 -17.58 -5.89 0.56
N MET A 463 -17.56 -6.69 -0.48
CA MET A 463 -18.72 -7.20 -1.16
C MET A 463 -18.54 -8.71 -1.33
N GLY A 464 -19.64 -9.44 -1.34
CA GLY A 464 -19.63 -10.87 -1.56
C GLY A 464 -20.66 -11.31 -2.58
N LEU A 465 -20.54 -12.55 -3.00
CA LEU A 465 -21.46 -13.19 -3.92
C LEU A 465 -21.69 -14.63 -3.50
N ILE A 466 -22.94 -15.07 -3.58
CA ILE A 466 -23.33 -16.47 -3.42
C ILE A 466 -24.10 -16.86 -4.67
N THR A 467 -23.75 -17.99 -5.28
CA THR A 467 -24.39 -18.54 -6.47
C THR A 467 -24.63 -20.04 -6.33
N GLU A 468 -25.87 -20.47 -6.52
CA GLU A 468 -26.23 -21.89 -6.47
C GLU A 468 -27.47 -22.20 -7.30
N GLY A 469 -27.39 -23.26 -8.12
CA GLY A 469 -28.51 -23.68 -8.97
C GLY A 469 -29.01 -22.60 -9.93
N GLY A 470 -28.13 -21.68 -10.35
CA GLY A 470 -28.47 -20.53 -11.21
C GLY A 470 -29.06 -19.32 -10.48
N ARG A 471 -29.27 -19.38 -9.16
CA ARG A 471 -29.63 -18.23 -8.32
C ARG A 471 -28.36 -17.51 -7.88
N THR A 472 -28.37 -16.18 -7.85
CA THR A 472 -27.23 -15.37 -7.42
C THR A 472 -27.67 -14.26 -6.47
N ALA A 473 -26.96 -14.08 -5.36
CA ALA A 473 -27.13 -12.99 -4.41
C ALA A 473 -25.82 -12.21 -4.26
N ILE A 474 -25.90 -10.88 -4.33
CA ILE A 474 -24.77 -9.96 -4.13
C ILE A 474 -24.92 -9.31 -2.76
N LEU A 475 -23.94 -9.50 -1.89
CA LEU A 475 -23.92 -9.05 -0.51
C LEU A 475 -23.08 -7.79 -0.34
N THR A 476 -23.62 -6.78 0.33
CA THR A 476 -22.93 -5.53 0.67
C THR A 476 -22.39 -5.57 2.10
N ASP A 477 -21.14 -5.13 2.28
CA ASP A 477 -20.45 -5.10 3.58
C ASP A 477 -20.48 -6.46 4.28
N ILE A 478 -19.76 -7.41 3.68
CA ILE A 478 -19.75 -8.81 4.12
C ILE A 478 -19.10 -9.02 5.49
N LEU A 479 -19.66 -9.98 6.22
CA LEU A 479 -19.11 -10.53 7.45
C LEU A 479 -18.03 -11.57 7.17
N GLY A 480 -17.21 -11.88 8.18
CA GLY A 480 -16.20 -12.95 8.06
C GLY A 480 -16.81 -14.33 7.74
N ALA A 481 -18.01 -14.61 8.25
CA ALA A 481 -18.73 -15.85 7.92
C ALA A 481 -19.16 -15.87 6.44
N GLU A 482 -19.65 -14.75 5.92
CA GLU A 482 -20.13 -14.65 4.53
C GLU A 482 -18.97 -14.71 3.51
N ASP A 483 -17.78 -14.22 3.88
CA ASP A 483 -16.55 -14.35 3.09
C ASP A 483 -16.11 -15.82 2.93
N HIS A 484 -16.21 -16.59 4.03
CA HIS A 484 -15.87 -18.01 4.02
C HIS A 484 -16.81 -18.83 3.12
N LEU A 485 -18.10 -18.46 3.13
CA LEU A 485 -19.14 -19.15 2.34
C LEU A 485 -19.28 -18.64 0.91
N GLY A 486 -18.82 -17.42 0.65
CA GLY A 486 -19.02 -16.72 -0.62
C GLY A 486 -18.17 -17.29 -1.76
N ASP A 487 -18.78 -17.28 -2.93
CA ASP A 487 -18.23 -17.70 -4.22
C ASP A 487 -17.39 -16.62 -4.91
N MET A 488 -17.56 -15.38 -4.49
CA MET A 488 -16.67 -14.27 -4.81
C MET A 488 -16.62 -13.33 -3.62
N ASP A 489 -15.41 -12.85 -3.32
CA ASP A 489 -15.19 -11.77 -2.37
C ASP A 489 -14.39 -10.66 -3.06
N PHE A 490 -14.91 -9.44 -3.04
CA PHE A 490 -14.19 -8.31 -3.62
C PHE A 490 -14.30 -7.06 -2.76
N LYS A 491 -13.24 -6.26 -2.83
CA LYS A 491 -13.02 -5.06 -2.05
C LYS A 491 -12.82 -3.93 -3.03
N VAL A 492 -13.55 -2.85 -2.83
CA VAL A 492 -13.44 -1.64 -3.64
C VAL A 492 -13.25 -0.48 -2.71
N ALA A 493 -12.20 0.30 -2.97
CA ALA A 493 -11.97 1.57 -2.32
C ALA A 493 -11.94 2.69 -3.36
N GLY A 494 -12.26 3.89 -2.92
CA GLY A 494 -12.31 5.05 -3.79
C GLY A 494 -13.00 6.23 -3.15
N THR A 495 -13.18 7.24 -3.97
CA THR A 495 -13.79 8.51 -3.62
C THR A 495 -15.22 8.56 -4.17
N ARG A 496 -15.84 9.73 -4.16
CA ARG A 496 -17.12 9.96 -4.86
C ARG A 496 -16.95 9.93 -6.37
N ASP A 497 -15.76 10.29 -6.87
CA ASP A 497 -15.50 10.47 -8.29
C ASP A 497 -15.11 9.16 -8.98
N GLY A 498 -14.52 8.22 -8.24
CA GLY A 498 -14.22 6.91 -8.79
C GLY A 498 -13.50 5.96 -7.83
N VAL A 499 -13.08 4.83 -8.38
CA VAL A 499 -12.33 3.76 -7.73
C VAL A 499 -10.86 4.13 -7.67
N THR A 500 -10.25 3.96 -6.50
CA THR A 500 -8.80 4.11 -6.30
C THR A 500 -8.07 2.80 -6.13
N SER A 501 -8.78 1.76 -5.66
CA SER A 501 -8.21 0.44 -5.44
C SER A 501 -9.29 -0.63 -5.52
N ILE A 502 -8.94 -1.75 -6.13
CA ILE A 502 -9.82 -2.91 -6.29
C ILE A 502 -9.06 -4.21 -6.06
N GLN A 503 -9.70 -5.13 -5.36
CA GLN A 503 -9.24 -6.49 -5.19
C GLN A 503 -10.42 -7.44 -5.29
N MET A 504 -10.36 -8.45 -6.15
CA MET A 504 -11.43 -9.42 -6.35
C MET A 504 -10.85 -10.83 -6.38
N ASP A 505 -11.51 -11.76 -5.70
CA ASP A 505 -11.23 -13.19 -5.68
C ASP A 505 -12.50 -13.92 -6.10
N ILE A 506 -12.47 -14.65 -7.22
CA ILE A 506 -13.59 -15.44 -7.74
C ILE A 506 -13.25 -16.92 -7.54
N LYS A 507 -14.11 -17.64 -6.83
CA LYS A 507 -13.97 -19.06 -6.51
C LYS A 507 -14.84 -19.97 -7.39
N VAL A 508 -15.78 -19.38 -8.14
CA VAL A 508 -16.62 -20.11 -9.11
C VAL A 508 -15.98 -20.15 -10.49
N GLU A 509 -16.26 -21.21 -11.25
CA GLU A 509 -15.68 -21.43 -12.57
C GLU A 509 -16.06 -20.33 -13.58
N ARG A 510 -17.26 -19.77 -13.46
CA ARG A 510 -17.81 -18.78 -14.39
C ARG A 510 -18.63 -17.73 -13.66
N LEU A 511 -18.38 -16.47 -14.01
CA LEU A 511 -19.16 -15.33 -13.55
C LEU A 511 -19.52 -14.41 -14.73
N ASP A 512 -20.82 -14.11 -14.88
CA ASP A 512 -21.30 -13.26 -15.95
C ASP A 512 -20.88 -11.80 -15.74
N TRP A 513 -20.52 -11.12 -16.84
CA TRP A 513 -20.17 -9.70 -16.84
C TRP A 513 -21.26 -8.79 -16.27
N SER A 514 -22.53 -9.16 -16.45
CA SER A 514 -23.67 -8.43 -15.88
C SER A 514 -23.69 -8.48 -14.35
N VAL A 515 -23.23 -9.60 -13.76
CA VAL A 515 -23.16 -9.78 -12.32
C VAL A 515 -22.02 -8.94 -11.75
N ILE A 516 -20.84 -8.96 -12.38
CA ILE A 516 -19.70 -8.10 -12.01
C ILE A 516 -20.10 -6.63 -12.06
N SER A 517 -20.81 -6.22 -13.11
CA SER A 517 -21.28 -4.83 -13.28
C SER A 517 -22.26 -4.40 -12.18
N GLN A 518 -23.23 -5.26 -11.85
CA GLN A 518 -24.17 -5.02 -10.75
C GLN A 518 -23.46 -4.95 -9.40
N ALA A 519 -22.46 -5.79 -9.19
CA ALA A 519 -21.69 -5.82 -7.96
C ALA A 519 -20.90 -4.53 -7.76
N LEU A 520 -20.23 -4.03 -8.80
CA LEU A 520 -19.52 -2.75 -8.77
C LEU A 520 -20.45 -1.57 -8.50
N GLU A 521 -21.64 -1.53 -9.12
CA GLU A 521 -22.61 -0.45 -8.87
C GLU A 521 -23.16 -0.49 -7.44
N LYS A 522 -23.42 -1.68 -6.88
CA LYS A 522 -23.78 -1.82 -5.46
C LYS A 522 -22.64 -1.36 -4.55
N ALA A 523 -21.40 -1.73 -4.88
CA ALA A 523 -20.21 -1.28 -4.16
C ALA A 523 -20.06 0.25 -4.19
N ARG A 524 -20.32 0.89 -5.33
CA ARG A 524 -20.31 2.35 -5.47
C ARG A 524 -21.31 3.01 -4.52
N LYS A 525 -22.55 2.54 -4.49
CA LYS A 525 -23.60 3.07 -3.59
C LYS A 525 -23.20 2.93 -2.11
N ALA A 526 -22.68 1.76 -1.73
CA ALA A 526 -22.21 1.51 -0.37
C ALA A 526 -21.01 2.38 0.01
N ARG A 527 -20.05 2.55 -0.90
CA ARG A 527 -18.88 3.42 -0.74
C ARG A 527 -19.31 4.87 -0.51
N VAL A 528 -20.23 5.39 -1.32
CA VAL A 528 -20.79 6.74 -1.18
C VAL A 528 -21.50 6.92 0.16
N HIS A 529 -22.29 5.93 0.58
CA HIS A 529 -22.94 5.96 1.90
C HIS A 529 -21.93 6.03 3.06
N ILE A 530 -20.83 5.27 2.99
CA ILE A 530 -19.76 5.32 3.99
C ILE A 530 -19.08 6.70 3.99
N LEU A 531 -18.82 7.27 2.81
CA LEU A 531 -18.25 8.62 2.67
C LEU A 531 -19.16 9.70 3.28
N ASP A 532 -20.48 9.58 3.13
CA ASP A 532 -21.45 10.51 3.74
C ASP A 532 -21.32 10.51 5.27
N ILE A 533 -21.13 9.34 5.90
CA ILE A 533 -20.96 9.22 7.35
C ILE A 533 -19.59 9.75 7.78
N MET A 534 -18.52 9.42 7.05
CA MET A 534 -17.17 9.94 7.32
C MET A 534 -17.13 11.48 7.23
N GLN A 535 -17.81 12.06 6.25
CA GLN A 535 -17.88 13.51 6.05
C GLN A 535 -18.58 14.22 7.22
N GLN A 536 -19.53 13.57 7.90
CA GLN A 536 -20.15 14.14 9.10
C GLN A 536 -19.15 14.26 10.26
N ALA A 537 -18.23 13.31 10.40
CA ALA A 537 -17.19 13.35 11.42
C ALA A 537 -16.03 14.30 11.06
N MET A 538 -15.66 14.35 9.78
CA MET A 538 -14.58 15.20 9.29
C MET A 538 -14.88 15.74 7.88
N PRO A 539 -15.49 16.95 7.77
CA PRO A 539 -15.91 17.49 6.48
C PRO A 539 -14.75 17.88 5.56
N HIS A 540 -13.64 18.38 6.13
CA HIS A 540 -12.45 18.84 5.41
C HIS A 540 -11.20 18.50 6.24
N PRO A 541 -10.01 18.37 5.60
CA PRO A 541 -8.75 18.28 6.33
C PRO A 541 -8.56 19.46 7.30
N ARG A 542 -7.84 19.23 8.40
CA ARG A 542 -7.49 20.34 9.31
C ARG A 542 -6.66 21.39 8.57
N SER A 543 -6.96 22.66 8.81
CA SER A 543 -6.22 23.77 8.19
C SER A 543 -4.80 23.94 8.72
N GLN A 544 -4.48 23.33 9.86
CA GLN A 544 -3.17 23.39 10.48
C GLN A 544 -2.71 21.98 10.83
N LEU A 545 -1.44 21.70 10.54
CA LEU A 545 -0.77 20.49 11.03
C LEU A 545 -0.73 20.46 12.56
N SER A 546 -0.64 19.26 13.12
CA SER A 546 -0.42 19.06 14.55
C SER A 546 0.78 19.85 15.07
N LYS A 547 0.69 20.35 16.29
CA LYS A 547 1.80 21.02 16.99
C LYS A 547 3.01 20.11 17.24
N TYR A 548 2.80 18.79 17.17
CA TYR A 548 3.85 17.78 17.30
C TYR A 548 4.50 17.43 15.97
N ALA A 549 3.86 17.76 14.84
CA ALA A 549 4.41 17.52 13.52
C ALA A 549 5.57 18.47 13.23
N PRO A 550 6.61 18.00 12.51
CA PRO A 550 7.64 18.91 12.01
C PRO A 550 7.02 19.91 11.05
N ARG A 551 7.40 21.17 11.16
CA ARG A 551 7.13 22.21 10.17
C ARG A 551 8.29 22.22 9.20
N ILE A 552 7.99 22.05 7.92
CA ILE A 552 8.97 22.13 6.83
C ILE A 552 8.81 23.51 6.18
N ILE A 553 9.89 24.28 6.19
CA ILE A 553 9.97 25.60 5.57
C ILE A 553 11.03 25.51 4.48
N THR A 554 10.65 25.85 3.26
CA THR A 554 11.58 25.96 2.14
C THR A 554 11.91 27.43 1.89
N ILE A 555 13.20 27.71 1.71
CA ILE A 555 13.70 29.02 1.30
C ILE A 555 14.67 28.84 0.13
N GLN A 556 14.50 29.65 -0.91
CA GLN A 556 15.44 29.68 -2.02
C GLN A 556 16.55 30.68 -1.71
N ILE A 557 17.79 30.21 -1.70
CA ILE A 557 18.99 31.05 -1.64
C ILE A 557 19.70 31.00 -2.99
N ARG A 558 20.60 31.97 -3.22
CA ARG A 558 21.44 31.95 -4.40
C ARG A 558 22.50 30.85 -4.29
N PRO A 559 22.85 30.13 -5.37
CA PRO A 559 23.85 29.06 -5.32
C PRO A 559 25.22 29.50 -4.78
N ASP A 560 25.63 30.75 -5.04
CA ASP A 560 26.89 31.30 -4.52
C ASP A 560 26.92 31.48 -2.98
N LYS A 561 25.75 31.42 -2.32
CA LYS A 561 25.58 31.55 -0.86
C LYS A 561 25.49 30.23 -0.13
N ILE A 562 25.47 29.10 -0.83
CA ILE A 562 25.47 27.77 -0.22
C ILE A 562 26.72 27.59 0.65
N GLY A 563 27.88 28.04 0.17
CA GLY A 563 29.14 27.97 0.93
C GLY A 563 29.13 28.75 2.23
N ASP A 564 28.47 29.93 2.25
CA ASP A 564 28.34 30.78 3.43
C ASP A 564 27.43 30.12 4.50
N LEU A 565 26.32 29.50 4.05
CA LEU A 565 25.39 28.77 4.91
C LEU A 565 26.01 27.50 5.51
N ILE A 566 26.68 26.69 4.70
CA ILE A 566 27.33 25.45 5.18
C ILE A 566 28.49 25.82 6.12
N GLY A 567 29.30 26.80 5.71
CA GLY A 567 30.52 27.22 6.40
C GLY A 567 31.64 26.18 6.37
N PRO A 568 32.83 26.51 6.91
CA PRO A 568 33.99 25.61 6.89
C PRO A 568 33.67 24.28 7.60
N LYS A 569 33.80 23.16 6.86
CA LYS A 569 33.49 21.79 7.33
C LYS A 569 32.05 21.62 7.85
N GLY A 570 31.08 22.43 7.39
CA GLY A 570 29.70 22.36 7.86
C GLY A 570 29.46 22.98 9.24
N LYS A 571 30.40 23.80 9.76
CA LYS A 571 30.30 24.34 11.11
C LYS A 571 29.10 25.29 11.29
N THR A 572 28.79 26.12 10.29
CA THR A 572 27.73 27.12 10.40
C THR A 572 26.36 26.44 10.44
N ILE A 573 26.07 25.59 9.46
CA ILE A 573 24.80 24.85 9.40
C ILE A 573 24.60 23.97 10.64
N ARG A 574 25.63 23.25 11.11
CA ARG A 574 25.55 22.47 12.35
C ARG A 574 25.29 23.34 13.58
N GLY A 575 25.90 24.52 13.65
CA GLY A 575 25.67 25.47 14.74
C GLY A 575 24.23 25.98 14.79
N ILE A 576 23.60 26.22 13.63
CA ILE A 576 22.18 26.60 13.57
C ILE A 576 21.30 25.43 14.03
N GLN A 577 21.56 24.20 13.53
CA GLN A 577 20.81 23.01 13.93
C GLN A 577 20.93 22.74 15.45
N GLU A 578 22.13 22.88 16.03
CA GLU A 578 22.34 22.71 17.47
C GLU A 578 21.61 23.77 18.32
N GLN A 579 21.56 25.03 17.88
CA GLN A 579 20.89 26.13 18.62
C GLN A 579 19.37 26.10 18.49
N THR A 580 18.87 25.66 17.35
CA THR A 580 17.44 25.68 17.04
C THR A 580 16.75 24.35 17.31
N GLY A 581 17.48 23.24 17.22
CA GLY A 581 16.94 21.89 17.18
C GLY A 581 16.24 21.56 15.86
N ALA A 582 16.35 22.44 14.84
CA ALA A 582 15.84 22.17 13.50
C ALA A 582 16.88 21.40 12.68
N GLU A 583 16.41 20.66 11.70
CA GLU A 583 17.19 20.02 10.65
C GLU A 583 17.21 20.94 9.43
N ILE A 584 18.38 21.09 8.81
CA ILE A 584 18.58 21.97 7.66
C ILE A 584 19.28 21.17 6.56
N ASN A 585 18.60 21.00 5.44
CA ASN A 585 19.14 20.42 4.22
C ASN A 585 19.26 21.52 3.16
N VAL A 586 20.34 21.52 2.39
CA VAL A 586 20.57 22.45 1.28
C VAL A 586 21.03 21.66 0.06
N ASP A 587 20.35 21.86 -1.06
CA ASP A 587 20.73 21.24 -2.33
C ASP A 587 21.65 22.14 -3.17
N ASP A 588 22.18 21.60 -4.26
CA ASP A 588 23.08 22.31 -5.17
C ASP A 588 22.38 23.45 -5.96
N SER A 589 21.05 23.48 -5.97
CA SER A 589 20.27 24.56 -6.59
C SER A 589 20.12 25.78 -5.68
N GLY A 590 20.47 25.63 -4.39
CA GLY A 590 20.26 26.63 -3.35
C GLY A 590 18.87 26.56 -2.71
N LEU A 591 18.13 25.48 -2.88
CA LEU A 591 16.92 25.24 -2.11
C LEU A 591 17.32 24.75 -0.72
N VAL A 592 16.93 25.50 0.31
CA VAL A 592 17.16 25.14 1.71
C VAL A 592 15.85 24.69 2.32
N THR A 593 15.83 23.45 2.82
CA THR A 593 14.70 22.84 3.52
C THR A 593 15.00 22.80 5.00
N ILE A 594 14.17 23.48 5.79
CA ILE A 594 14.31 23.61 7.24
C ILE A 594 13.15 22.89 7.90
N ALA A 595 13.43 21.81 8.62
CA ALA A 595 12.43 21.03 9.33
C ALA A 595 12.59 21.16 10.85
N GLY A 596 11.51 21.41 11.58
CA GLY A 596 11.58 21.49 13.04
C GLY A 596 10.22 21.49 13.72
N VAL A 597 10.17 21.03 14.97
CA VAL A 597 8.93 20.99 15.76
C VAL A 597 8.73 22.32 16.50
N GLY A 598 7.50 22.83 16.52
CA GLY A 598 7.16 24.10 17.17
C GLY A 598 7.85 25.29 16.49
N GLU A 599 8.48 26.16 17.29
CA GLU A 599 9.16 27.38 16.80
C GLU A 599 10.59 27.11 16.25
N ALA A 600 11.07 25.87 16.30
CA ALA A 600 12.43 25.53 15.88
C ALA A 600 12.70 25.89 14.41
N ALA A 601 11.77 25.54 13.51
CA ALA A 601 11.91 25.79 12.08
C ALA A 601 11.94 27.30 11.75
N GLU A 602 11.05 28.09 12.36
CA GLU A 602 11.01 29.54 12.15
C GLU A 602 12.28 30.23 12.65
N ARG A 603 12.78 29.87 13.85
CA ARG A 603 14.06 30.39 14.36
C ARG A 603 15.22 30.05 13.43
N ALA A 604 15.26 28.83 12.91
CA ALA A 604 16.29 28.41 11.97
C ALA A 604 16.17 29.18 10.65
N ARG A 605 14.95 29.38 10.12
CA ARG A 605 14.70 30.19 8.93
C ARG A 605 15.24 31.61 9.10
N ASP A 606 14.99 32.24 10.25
CA ASP A 606 15.45 33.61 10.50
C ASP A 606 16.98 33.68 10.59
N MET A 607 17.63 32.68 11.20
CA MET A 607 19.09 32.58 11.24
C MET A 607 19.70 32.36 9.84
N VAL A 608 19.12 31.45 9.04
CA VAL A 608 19.58 31.24 7.66
C VAL A 608 19.38 32.50 6.83
N SER A 609 18.18 33.10 6.90
CA SER A 609 17.86 34.34 6.21
C SER A 609 18.82 35.47 6.57
N GLY A 610 19.22 35.56 7.84
CA GLY A 610 20.20 36.54 8.31
C GLY A 610 21.61 36.34 7.74
N ILE A 611 22.03 35.10 7.46
CA ILE A 611 23.33 34.79 6.86
C ILE A 611 23.34 35.11 5.36
N VAL A 612 22.23 34.82 4.67
CA VAL A 612 22.10 35.06 3.23
C VAL A 612 21.55 36.43 2.90
N GLN A 613 21.25 37.26 3.90
CA GLN A 613 20.71 38.60 3.72
C GLN A 613 21.73 39.47 2.98
N GLU A 614 21.33 40.00 1.83
CA GLU A 614 22.15 40.96 1.11
C GLU A 614 21.96 42.39 1.67
N PRO A 615 23.05 43.17 1.70
CA PRO A 615 22.97 44.59 2.00
C PRO A 615 22.26 45.36 0.88
N GLU A 616 21.08 45.91 1.18
CA GLU A 616 20.28 46.72 0.27
C GLU A 616 20.66 48.20 0.37
N VAL A 617 21.09 48.77 -0.76
CA VAL A 617 21.41 50.21 -0.85
C VAL A 617 20.17 51.03 -0.50
N GLY A 618 20.31 51.94 0.46
CA GLY A 618 19.24 52.79 0.98
C GLY A 618 18.54 52.24 2.23
N LYS A 619 18.79 51.00 2.65
CA LYS A 619 18.24 50.45 3.89
C LYS A 619 19.02 50.91 5.12
N VAL A 620 18.32 51.01 6.25
CA VAL A 620 18.88 51.36 7.55
C VAL A 620 19.12 50.09 8.35
N TYR A 621 20.34 49.93 8.85
CA TYR A 621 20.80 48.79 9.65
C TYR A 621 21.18 49.25 11.07
N GLU A 622 20.90 48.42 12.07
CA GLU A 622 21.50 48.54 13.40
C GLU A 622 22.79 47.71 13.42
N GLY A 623 23.93 48.39 13.34
CA GLY A 623 25.23 47.74 13.24
C GLY A 623 26.12 47.94 14.46
N VAL A 624 27.09 47.06 14.63
CA VAL A 624 28.07 47.08 15.73
C VAL A 624 29.44 47.49 15.20
N VAL A 625 30.09 48.45 15.85
CA VAL A 625 31.45 48.88 15.48
C VAL A 625 32.46 47.78 15.81
N LYS A 626 33.07 47.16 14.80
CA LYS A 626 34.12 46.14 14.98
C LYS A 626 35.50 46.75 15.18
N SER A 627 35.79 47.81 14.44
CA SER A 627 37.06 48.53 14.54
C SER A 627 36.92 49.99 14.14
N THR A 628 37.77 50.83 14.71
CA THR A 628 37.86 52.26 14.41
C THR A 628 39.23 52.55 13.78
N THR A 629 39.26 53.48 12.83
CA THR A 629 40.47 53.95 12.15
C THR A 629 40.45 55.47 12.05
N ALA A 630 41.59 56.07 11.68
CA ALA A 630 41.71 57.52 11.54
C ALA A 630 40.74 58.13 10.51
N PHE A 631 40.28 57.36 9.53
CA PHE A 631 39.41 57.84 8.45
C PHE A 631 37.96 57.33 8.54
N GLY A 632 37.62 56.49 9.52
CA GLY A 632 36.26 55.98 9.70
C GLY A 632 36.18 54.78 10.63
N ALA A 633 35.00 54.19 10.72
CA ALA A 633 34.72 52.99 11.52
C ALA A 633 34.18 51.87 10.64
N PHE A 634 34.63 50.64 10.88
CA PHE A 634 34.04 49.45 10.28
C PHE A 634 32.89 48.97 11.14
N VAL A 635 31.70 48.98 10.57
CA VAL A 635 30.45 48.62 11.23
C VAL A 635 29.93 47.35 10.60
N GLU A 636 29.77 46.30 11.40
CA GLU A 636 29.10 45.07 10.99
C GLU A 636 27.59 45.34 10.93
N ILE A 637 27.01 45.31 9.73
CA ILE A 637 25.59 45.60 9.48
C ILE A 637 24.74 44.33 9.37
N ILE A 638 25.37 43.22 8.99
CA ILE A 638 24.84 41.86 8.86
C ILE A 638 25.97 40.94 9.35
N PRO A 639 25.70 39.81 10.02
CA PRO A 639 26.75 38.92 10.53
C PRO A 639 27.81 38.58 9.46
N GLY A 640 29.07 38.94 9.70
CA GLY A 640 30.18 38.72 8.76
C GLY A 640 30.33 39.74 7.63
N VAL A 641 29.44 40.75 7.55
CA VAL A 641 29.45 41.78 6.52
C VAL A 641 29.71 43.16 7.13
N GLU A 642 30.89 43.70 6.85
CA GLU A 642 31.35 44.99 7.35
C GLU A 642 31.25 46.08 6.27
N GLY A 643 30.68 47.23 6.64
CA GLY A 643 30.72 48.45 5.83
C GLY A 643 31.57 49.54 6.48
N LEU A 644 32.14 50.42 5.65
CA LEU A 644 32.92 51.55 6.10
C LEU A 644 32.02 52.77 6.33
N LEU A 645 31.94 53.21 7.59
CA LEU A 645 31.38 54.49 7.99
C LEU A 645 32.49 55.54 7.99
N HIS A 646 32.58 56.32 6.92
CA HIS A 646 33.63 57.34 6.77
C HIS A 646 33.46 58.48 7.80
N ILE A 647 34.57 59.09 8.25
CA ILE A 647 34.57 60.13 9.29
C ILE A 647 33.65 61.33 8.95
N SER A 648 33.48 61.64 7.65
CA SER A 648 32.58 62.70 7.17
C SER A 648 31.09 62.36 7.24
N GLU A 649 30.76 61.08 7.42
CA GLU A 649 29.40 60.53 7.43
C GLU A 649 28.92 60.15 8.85
N LEU A 650 29.68 60.49 9.90
CA LEU A 650 29.36 60.19 11.29
C LEU A 650 28.29 61.11 11.90
N GLN A 651 28.36 62.42 11.61
CA GLN A 651 27.48 63.46 12.18
C GLN A 651 27.53 64.76 11.37
N HIS A 652 26.61 65.69 11.66
CA HIS A 652 26.68 67.07 11.16
C HIS A 652 27.71 67.87 11.96
N GLY A 653 28.73 68.42 11.29
CA GLY A 653 29.85 69.13 11.91
C GLY A 653 31.22 68.55 11.54
N ARG A 654 32.31 69.23 11.90
CA ARG A 654 33.69 68.76 11.65
C ARG A 654 34.10 67.82 12.78
N THR A 655 34.30 66.55 12.45
CA THR A 655 34.80 65.52 13.37
C THR A 655 36.32 65.38 13.18
N GLU A 656 37.11 65.67 14.21
CA GLU A 656 38.57 65.61 14.16
C GLU A 656 39.09 64.15 14.32
N LYS A 657 38.48 63.34 15.19
CA LYS A 657 38.79 61.90 15.33
C LYS A 657 37.54 61.04 15.36
N THR A 658 37.58 59.89 14.68
CA THR A 658 36.48 58.91 14.68
C THR A 658 36.12 58.41 16.09
N GLU A 659 37.14 58.23 16.94
CA GLU A 659 37.04 57.73 18.32
C GLU A 659 36.28 58.68 19.26
N ASP A 660 36.15 59.95 18.89
CA ASP A 660 35.40 60.95 19.67
C ASP A 660 33.88 60.74 19.52
N VAL A 661 33.44 60.02 18.46
CA VAL A 661 32.02 59.86 18.12
C VAL A 661 31.56 58.40 18.22
N VAL A 662 32.41 57.44 17.87
CA VAL A 662 32.09 56.01 17.93
C VAL A 662 33.29 55.22 18.46
N LYS A 663 33.02 54.26 19.35
CA LYS A 663 34.00 53.34 19.93
C LYS A 663 33.74 51.91 19.48
N LYS A 664 34.78 51.09 19.53
CA LYS A 664 34.66 49.64 19.28
C LYS A 664 33.63 49.03 20.24
N GLY A 665 32.65 48.33 19.70
CA GLY A 665 31.53 47.72 20.43
C GLY A 665 30.26 48.58 20.49
N ASP A 666 30.28 49.82 20.01
CA ASP A 666 29.08 50.66 20.01
C ASP A 666 28.04 50.14 19.00
N HIS A 667 26.76 50.22 19.38
CA HIS A 667 25.61 49.93 18.53
C HIS A 667 25.06 51.24 17.95
N LEU A 668 24.96 51.35 16.62
CA LEU A 668 24.44 52.54 15.96
C LEU A 668 23.60 52.22 14.72
N LYS A 669 22.64 53.10 14.42
CA LYS A 669 21.87 53.06 13.16
C LYS A 669 22.67 53.71 12.04
N VAL A 670 22.82 52.99 10.93
CA VAL A 670 23.56 53.42 9.74
C VAL A 670 22.77 53.09 8.48
N LYS A 671 22.78 54.00 7.51
CA LYS A 671 22.17 53.78 6.19
C LYS A 671 23.24 53.35 5.20
N LEU A 672 22.98 52.29 4.45
CA LEU A 672 23.86 51.89 3.34
C LEU A 672 23.66 52.86 2.17
N LEU A 673 24.71 53.53 1.72
CA LEU A 673 24.64 54.54 0.65
C LEU A 673 24.99 53.97 -0.73
N GLU A 674 26.03 53.16 -0.81
CA GLU A 674 26.45 52.52 -2.06
C GLU A 674 27.27 51.27 -1.76
N VAL A 675 27.32 50.37 -2.74
CA VAL A 675 28.25 49.23 -2.79
C VAL A 675 29.10 49.43 -4.05
N ASP A 676 30.43 49.53 -3.89
CA ASP A 676 31.35 49.73 -5.02
C ASP A 676 31.51 48.45 -5.87
N GLU A 677 32.11 48.58 -7.06
CA GLU A 677 32.37 47.44 -7.98
C GLU A 677 33.27 46.34 -7.38
N ARG A 678 33.94 46.62 -6.24
CA ARG A 678 34.78 45.67 -5.49
C ARG A 678 34.07 45.13 -4.24
N GLY A 679 32.77 45.38 -4.08
CA GLY A 679 31.95 44.91 -2.97
C GLY A 679 32.11 45.69 -1.67
N ARG A 680 32.80 46.83 -1.67
CA ARG A 680 32.99 47.67 -0.47
C ARG A 680 31.76 48.55 -0.25
N MET A 681 31.24 48.49 0.97
CA MET A 681 29.98 49.10 1.35
C MET A 681 30.22 50.43 2.08
N ARG A 682 29.59 51.51 1.63
CA ARG A 682 29.69 52.84 2.29
C ARG A 682 28.47 53.10 3.14
N LEU A 683 28.70 53.37 4.42
CA LEU A 683 27.66 53.61 5.41
C LEU A 683 27.60 55.10 5.77
N SER A 684 26.40 55.57 6.15
CA SER A 684 26.22 56.93 6.71
C SER A 684 25.27 56.93 7.90
N ARG A 685 25.73 57.52 8.99
CA ARG A 685 24.92 57.85 10.17
C ARG A 685 24.32 59.25 10.02
N LYS A 686 25.06 60.16 9.38
CA LYS A 686 24.66 61.53 9.07
C LYS A 686 23.36 61.59 8.26
N ALA A 687 23.13 60.65 7.36
CA ALA A 687 21.89 60.53 6.58
C ALA A 687 20.63 60.28 7.44
N LEU A 688 20.79 59.92 8.72
CA LEU A 688 19.70 59.60 9.66
C LEU A 688 19.55 60.63 10.79
N LEU A 689 20.45 61.61 10.86
CA LEU A 689 20.41 62.66 11.88
C LEU A 689 19.63 63.86 11.33
N GLU A 690 18.55 64.25 12.01
CA GLU A 690 17.80 65.47 11.70
C GLU A 690 18.72 66.70 11.82
N ARG A 691 18.43 67.69 10.98
CA ARG A 691 19.31 68.82 10.70
C ARG A 691 19.21 69.94 11.73
#